data_AF-A0A0K1Q253-F1
#
_entry.id   AF-A0A0K1Q253-F1
#
_cell.length_a   1.000
_cell.length_b   1.000
_cell.length_c   1.000
_cell.angle_alpha   90.00
_cell.angle_beta   90.00
_cell.angle_gamma   90.00
#
_symmetry.space_group_name_H-M   'P 1'
#
loop_
_entity.id
_entity.type
_entity.pdbx_description
1 polymer ?
#
loop_
_entity_poly.entity_id
_entity_poly.type
_entity_poly.pdbx_seq_one_letter_code
_entity_poly.pdbx_strand_id
1 'polypeptide(L)'
;MMGKKLFWGLVAVTGVAFASALGACSETPTSVPQRTFDRAQKMDVVCMQVLQPDAQNPSLLVPVKPVRPLPQENCAPVPSNVDGSLFLNQLFAVVTQTARGEVAVVNLSSGEIVDQQKAIPSINFIPVGAIPTDVATTPDGQMVFVASAEVNKPAIYGIPSTSLLGDNPDFATKPAGTLAAWPVCSLPQNPGALTIVPRPNPSGVKGPADYEVVAILPGSRLDSAKVVTIDPKPFLRGADAFQSIAAAGLGTLEPGDTIAPGSLAPCPITSAIELVGASNLPSSFVTGPNWPDGVPYVDGGVDLTCQRPLPAASCGQAVPCCESTPTVELPFEGGIPNAAAPDGGAPDSGAACQPVTPTPPANVTLNVGSLDPPRLVAVARNDQVLYVSDDTVPFIHVVDLSTVGALKEISPLLATSLLNPSRQVSVADITVSPATHDFKRYLYAVDKFDGSLIVYDVTDPLSTQRSPLTRPNPELNPFQPPDRIAFPSPVVAVAFARHDFPLSLAGNIALPDAKTGVLCNPNPNVANAITPGQPAPDFGFYYRADQNQNESLTQFTLGPTRLRGIFGFATLANGQVIAIDVDDWDAPCRRPVTIGPNPIDPEPWALAIPEPAATSTTFFDPYHVPTADPATAVSQEAYFPVSAPHRLRSSVLLNNTSSTGNHLPRFQTAPIVSTKDIPLPTTGADSDRTPRLNLLFSLDVPESQIDQAWALTYEGAIPGFDGLTANLVTADSYQSLDFSQSQGQFCAKGVEDWTQGAQRADAINAALTAPDRDLFRRLADYVTFTEDLLDSSDPYWGLQEPEEDKCWDPQYQTAQQRFDVCSQTFGAAADESELRDYPILEAFDGKLVVGRFFRPAPITLPNGSTIQAPRQIVGRDPSNVPFLKLARCCFHRQARFHVRTGGIWSAVATGTTGGPGIGFLNHMTAASDSRCVSSCDSRESLLNGRLPAVPFDAFPAPAGGNPTVISRDSALAMRNPMFSANIINPTSGTLPVRDTVFKFSTAGQFSPLFINIGSTTTSINPQSIRYIEPLGQLAVVDAASQGLVLIDLDNVTIAHAPYF
;
A
#
# COMPACT_ATOMS: atom_id res chain seq x y z
N MET A 1 -40.70 -16.05 -29.39
CA MET A 1 -41.98 -16.14 -30.10
C MET A 1 -42.29 -14.80 -30.76
N MET A 2 -42.23 -14.74 -32.10
CA MET A 2 -43.18 -14.11 -33.05
C MET A 2 -43.87 -12.79 -32.61
N GLY A 3 -43.89 -11.69 -33.38
CA GLY A 3 -43.55 -11.53 -34.80
C GLY A 3 -43.80 -10.09 -35.29
N LYS A 4 -43.23 -9.82 -36.46
CA LYS A 4 -43.26 -8.59 -37.27
C LYS A 4 -44.64 -8.27 -37.89
N LYS A 5 -44.81 -6.99 -38.29
CA LYS A 5 -45.40 -6.42 -39.55
C LYS A 5 -46.39 -5.29 -39.23
N LEU A 6 -46.15 -4.01 -39.56
CA LEU A 6 -46.13 -3.36 -40.88
C LEU A 6 -47.46 -3.49 -41.65
N PHE A 7 -48.22 -2.40 -41.83
CA PHE A 7 -48.79 -1.97 -43.13
C PHE A 7 -49.49 -0.59 -43.06
N TRP A 8 -49.35 0.12 -44.17
CA TRP A 8 -49.89 1.44 -44.53
C TRP A 8 -51.38 1.44 -44.89
N GLY A 9 -52.05 2.60 -44.83
CA GLY A 9 -53.32 2.86 -45.51
C GLY A 9 -53.88 4.27 -45.27
N LEU A 10 -54.18 4.98 -46.36
CA LEU A 10 -54.42 6.43 -46.47
C LEU A 10 -55.91 6.72 -46.84
N VAL A 11 -56.32 7.99 -46.71
CA VAL A 11 -57.45 8.72 -47.39
C VAL A 11 -58.69 9.11 -46.54
N ALA A 12 -58.63 10.36 -46.06
CA ALA A 12 -59.56 11.50 -46.13
C ALA A 12 -61.09 11.34 -46.25
N VAL A 13 -61.82 12.06 -45.36
CA VAL A 13 -62.99 12.88 -45.71
C VAL A 13 -62.96 14.21 -44.95
N THR A 14 -63.25 15.28 -45.69
CA THR A 14 -63.31 16.71 -45.41
C THR A 14 -64.33 17.17 -44.37
N GLY A 15 -63.99 18.25 -43.65
CA GLY A 15 -64.93 19.12 -42.92
C GLY A 15 -64.25 20.43 -42.52
N VAL A 16 -64.42 21.48 -43.33
CA VAL A 16 -63.93 22.84 -43.07
C VAL A 16 -64.99 23.61 -42.27
N ALA A 17 -64.60 24.18 -41.12
CA ALA A 17 -65.28 25.32 -40.51
C ALA A 17 -64.20 26.26 -39.94
N PHE A 18 -64.21 27.50 -40.44
CA PHE A 18 -63.31 28.59 -40.06
C PHE A 18 -63.69 29.17 -38.70
N ALA A 19 -62.73 29.30 -37.79
CA ALA A 19 -62.68 30.36 -36.78
C ALA A 19 -61.22 30.59 -36.35
N SER A 20 -60.72 31.78 -36.64
CA SER A 20 -59.38 32.28 -36.40
C SER A 20 -59.07 32.48 -34.91
N ALA A 21 -58.00 31.86 -34.40
CA ALA A 21 -57.34 32.23 -33.15
C ALA A 21 -55.83 31.95 -33.24
N LEU A 22 -55.05 33.04 -33.28
CA LEU A 22 -53.68 33.23 -32.77
C LEU A 22 -52.71 32.04 -32.91
N GLY A 23 -51.83 32.13 -33.92
CA GLY A 23 -50.63 31.31 -34.00
C GLY A 23 -49.65 31.67 -32.89
N ALA A 24 -49.54 30.80 -31.88
CA ALA A 24 -48.36 30.71 -31.05
C ALA A 24 -47.42 29.68 -31.69
N CYS A 25 -46.27 30.14 -32.18
CA CYS A 25 -45.15 29.29 -32.48
C CYS A 25 -44.74 28.59 -31.18
N SER A 26 -45.06 27.30 -31.06
CA SER A 26 -44.40 26.44 -30.08
C SER A 26 -42.99 26.19 -30.61
N GLU A 27 -42.09 27.15 -30.43
CA GLU A 27 -40.66 26.84 -30.49
C GLU A 27 -40.39 25.78 -29.43
N THR A 28 -39.91 24.63 -29.85
CA THR A 28 -39.32 23.67 -28.92
C THR A 28 -38.17 24.42 -28.27
N PRO A 29 -38.19 24.67 -26.95
CA PRO A 29 -37.11 25.42 -26.33
C PRO A 29 -35.81 24.69 -26.64
N THR A 30 -34.94 25.33 -27.42
CA THR A 30 -33.58 24.86 -27.59
C THR A 30 -33.01 24.83 -26.19
N SER A 31 -32.80 23.63 -25.65
CA SER A 31 -32.07 23.45 -24.40
C SER A 31 -30.66 23.98 -24.66
N VAL A 32 -30.42 25.25 -24.30
CA VAL A 32 -29.08 25.82 -24.28
C VAL A 32 -28.31 24.92 -23.31
N PRO A 33 -27.27 24.19 -23.76
CA PRO A 33 -26.47 23.38 -22.86
C PRO A 33 -26.01 24.29 -21.73
N GLN A 34 -26.40 23.99 -20.49
CA GLN A 34 -25.86 24.71 -19.35
C GLN A 34 -24.35 24.48 -19.35
N ARG A 35 -23.57 25.56 -19.27
CA ARG A 35 -22.12 25.51 -19.27
C ARG A 35 -21.67 24.86 -17.95
N THR A 36 -21.00 23.72 -18.05
CA THR A 36 -20.47 22.91 -16.95
C THR A 36 -18.95 22.97 -16.92
N PHE A 37 -18.35 22.32 -15.93
CA PHE A 37 -16.94 21.92 -15.98
C PHE A 37 -16.61 21.18 -17.29
N ASP A 38 -15.44 21.46 -17.87
CA ASP A 38 -15.00 20.93 -19.16
C ASP A 38 -13.48 20.71 -19.13
N ARG A 39 -13.07 19.47 -18.85
CA ARG A 39 -11.69 19.05 -18.61
C ARG A 39 -11.02 19.85 -17.47
N ALA A 40 -11.66 19.83 -16.31
CA ALA A 40 -11.10 20.36 -15.07
C ALA A 40 -9.80 19.61 -14.71
N GLN A 41 -8.74 20.31 -14.26
CA GLN A 41 -7.45 19.64 -13.97
C GLN A 41 -6.85 19.95 -12.60
N LYS A 42 -6.65 21.23 -12.28
CA LYS A 42 -5.97 21.69 -11.06
C LYS A 42 -6.84 22.69 -10.32
N MET A 43 -6.67 22.76 -9.01
CA MET A 43 -7.40 23.71 -8.19
C MET A 43 -6.59 24.28 -7.02
N ASP A 44 -6.99 25.46 -6.58
CA ASP A 44 -6.53 26.08 -5.34
C ASP A 44 -7.70 26.85 -4.68
N VAL A 45 -7.54 27.32 -3.45
CA VAL A 45 -8.56 28.02 -2.67
C VAL A 45 -8.11 29.41 -2.23
N VAL A 46 -9.08 30.31 -2.07
CA VAL A 46 -8.88 31.65 -1.54
C VAL A 46 -9.95 31.99 -0.50
N CYS A 47 -9.52 32.60 0.60
CA CYS A 47 -10.42 33.10 1.64
C CYS A 47 -10.69 34.59 1.45
N MET A 48 -11.96 34.99 1.52
CA MET A 48 -12.36 36.39 1.39
C MET A 48 -13.46 36.75 2.39
N GLN A 49 -13.35 37.93 3.00
CA GLN A 49 -14.45 38.54 3.74
C GLN A 49 -15.40 39.24 2.77
N VAL A 50 -16.56 38.63 2.57
CA VAL A 50 -17.60 39.12 1.65
C VAL A 50 -18.76 39.77 2.38
N LEU A 51 -18.98 39.46 3.66
CA LEU A 51 -20.00 40.07 4.50
C LEU A 51 -19.38 40.76 5.73
N GLN A 52 -20.06 41.79 6.24
CA GLN A 52 -19.77 42.45 7.51
C GLN A 52 -21.07 42.81 8.24
N PRO A 53 -21.06 42.92 9.58
CA PRO A 53 -22.19 43.49 10.31
C PRO A 53 -22.48 44.92 9.85
N ASP A 54 -23.76 45.26 9.67
CA ASP A 54 -24.18 46.63 9.35
C ASP A 54 -23.85 47.58 10.53
N ALA A 55 -23.37 48.78 10.18
CA ALA A 55 -22.89 49.74 11.16
C ALA A 55 -24.00 50.28 12.08
N GLN A 56 -25.25 50.27 11.63
CA GLN A 56 -26.42 50.73 12.39
C GLN A 56 -27.17 49.55 13.01
N ASN A 57 -27.09 48.35 12.44
CA ASN A 57 -27.70 47.14 12.96
C ASN A 57 -26.74 45.92 12.86
N PRO A 58 -25.96 45.62 13.91
CA PRO A 58 -25.02 44.50 13.90
C PRO A 58 -25.63 43.11 13.66
N SER A 59 -26.96 42.97 13.77
CA SER A 59 -27.67 41.70 13.46
C SER A 59 -27.97 41.52 11.97
N LEU A 60 -27.80 42.56 11.16
CA LEU A 60 -27.93 42.51 9.70
C LEU A 60 -26.54 42.39 9.08
N LEU A 61 -26.36 41.41 8.19
CA LEU A 61 -25.13 41.26 7.42
C LEU A 61 -25.28 41.99 6.09
N VAL A 62 -24.31 42.82 5.76
CA VAL A 62 -24.24 43.59 4.50
C VAL A 62 -22.98 43.24 3.73
N PRO A 63 -23.01 43.25 2.38
CA PRO A 63 -21.83 43.02 1.57
C PRO A 63 -20.68 44.00 1.85
N VAL A 64 -19.45 43.50 1.94
CA VAL A 64 -18.25 44.32 2.02
C VAL A 64 -17.92 44.87 0.64
N LYS A 65 -17.78 46.20 0.53
CA LYS A 65 -17.43 46.90 -0.71
C LYS A 65 -16.19 47.78 -0.48
N PRO A 66 -15.01 47.45 -1.04
CA PRO A 66 -14.69 46.22 -1.80
C PRO A 66 -14.49 45.01 -0.87
N VAL A 67 -14.72 43.80 -1.40
CA VAL A 67 -14.41 42.53 -0.71
C VAL A 67 -12.95 42.50 -0.25
N ARG A 68 -12.71 41.92 0.93
CA ARG A 68 -11.38 41.90 1.56
C ARG A 68 -10.78 40.49 1.52
N PRO A 69 -9.67 40.27 0.78
CA PRO A 69 -8.93 39.02 0.86
C PRO A 69 -8.34 38.79 2.25
N LEU A 70 -8.30 37.53 2.67
CA LEU A 70 -7.79 37.12 3.97
C LEU A 70 -6.89 35.88 3.82
N PRO A 71 -6.00 35.63 4.80
CA PRO A 71 -5.35 34.34 4.95
C PRO A 71 -6.36 33.19 5.01
N GLN A 72 -5.99 32.03 4.46
CA GLN A 72 -6.88 30.88 4.32
C GLN A 72 -7.44 30.41 5.67
N GLU A 73 -6.63 30.49 6.73
CA GLU A 73 -6.98 30.10 8.10
C GLU A 73 -8.10 30.95 8.73
N ASN A 74 -8.44 32.11 8.14
CA ASN A 74 -9.51 32.97 8.65
C ASN A 74 -10.91 32.53 8.17
N CYS A 75 -10.99 31.62 7.20
CA CYS A 75 -12.27 31.06 6.78
C CYS A 75 -12.61 29.87 7.68
N ALA A 76 -13.79 29.90 8.31
CA ALA A 76 -14.23 28.82 9.17
C ALA A 76 -14.82 27.65 8.34
N PRO A 77 -14.77 26.41 8.86
CA PRO A 77 -15.47 25.28 8.26
C PRO A 77 -16.98 25.55 8.20
N VAL A 78 -17.59 25.23 7.06
CA VAL A 78 -19.05 25.16 6.94
C VAL A 78 -19.47 23.71 7.23
N PRO A 79 -20.28 23.45 8.27
CA PRO A 79 -20.74 22.10 8.53
C PRO A 79 -21.51 21.52 7.34
N SER A 80 -21.40 20.21 7.13
CA SER A 80 -22.11 19.50 6.07
C SER A 80 -23.62 19.80 6.14
N ASN A 81 -24.23 20.11 4.98
CA ASN A 81 -25.63 20.54 4.82
C ASN A 81 -26.04 21.89 5.44
N VAL A 82 -25.09 22.71 5.89
CA VAL A 82 -25.35 24.10 6.28
C VAL A 82 -25.05 25.02 5.10
N ASP A 83 -25.95 25.96 4.82
CA ASP A 83 -25.67 27.04 3.87
C ASP A 83 -24.76 28.07 4.55
N GLY A 84 -23.48 28.11 4.14
CA GLY A 84 -22.49 29.07 4.60
C GLY A 84 -22.56 30.43 3.91
N SER A 85 -23.60 30.70 3.09
CA SER A 85 -23.80 31.99 2.42
C SER A 85 -23.88 33.19 3.36
N LEU A 86 -24.20 32.97 4.64
CA LEU A 86 -24.28 33.99 5.68
C LEU A 86 -22.98 34.16 6.48
N PHE A 87 -21.92 33.42 6.17
CA PHE A 87 -20.65 33.58 6.88
C PHE A 87 -19.93 34.86 6.42
N LEU A 88 -19.29 35.55 7.38
CA LEU A 88 -18.53 36.78 7.11
C LEU A 88 -17.39 36.52 6.12
N ASN A 89 -16.66 35.44 6.38
CA ASN A 89 -15.55 34.96 5.57
C ASN A 89 -16.03 33.73 4.80
N GLN A 90 -15.84 33.74 3.49
CA GLN A 90 -16.23 32.66 2.59
C GLN A 90 -15.03 32.15 1.82
N LEU A 91 -15.03 30.85 1.54
CA LEU A 91 -13.95 30.15 0.87
C LEU A 91 -14.34 29.88 -0.58
N PHE A 92 -13.45 30.21 -1.51
CA PHE A 92 -13.68 30.04 -2.93
C PHE A 92 -12.62 29.12 -3.53
N ALA A 93 -13.03 28.09 -4.27
CA ALA A 93 -12.14 27.30 -5.11
C ALA A 93 -12.00 27.94 -6.49
N VAL A 94 -10.78 27.92 -7.03
CA VAL A 94 -10.46 28.26 -8.42
C VAL A 94 -10.01 26.99 -9.13
N VAL A 95 -10.64 26.65 -10.25
CA VAL A 95 -10.42 25.35 -10.93
C VAL A 95 -10.14 25.57 -12.42
N THR A 96 -8.99 25.11 -12.89
CA THR A 96 -8.57 25.28 -14.30
C THR A 96 -9.40 24.41 -15.24
N GLN A 97 -9.84 24.98 -16.37
CA GLN A 97 -10.59 24.33 -17.45
C GLN A 97 -9.75 24.29 -18.74
N THR A 98 -9.18 23.14 -19.05
CA THR A 98 -8.23 23.03 -20.17
C THR A 98 -8.86 23.01 -21.55
N ALA A 99 -10.14 22.65 -21.66
CA ALA A 99 -10.83 22.63 -22.96
C ALA A 99 -11.02 24.03 -23.55
N ARG A 100 -11.14 25.05 -22.70
CA ARG A 100 -11.54 26.41 -23.10
C ARG A 100 -10.55 27.50 -22.70
N GLY A 101 -9.57 27.18 -21.88
CA GLY A 101 -8.60 28.17 -21.43
C GLY A 101 -9.14 29.10 -20.34
N GLU A 102 -9.88 28.54 -19.40
CA GLU A 102 -10.65 29.29 -18.40
C GLU A 102 -10.41 28.78 -16.97
N VAL A 103 -10.83 29.56 -15.98
CA VAL A 103 -10.89 29.18 -14.57
C VAL A 103 -12.32 29.33 -14.08
N ALA A 104 -12.87 28.22 -13.60
CA ALA A 104 -14.14 28.21 -12.87
C ALA A 104 -13.90 28.64 -11.42
N VAL A 105 -14.85 29.38 -10.85
CA VAL A 105 -14.82 29.81 -9.45
C VAL A 105 -16.00 29.19 -8.74
N VAL A 106 -15.76 28.47 -7.65
CA VAL A 106 -16.80 27.82 -6.84
C VAL A 106 -16.77 28.43 -5.45
N ASN A 107 -17.88 28.95 -4.97
CA ASN A 107 -18.03 29.32 -3.57
C ASN A 107 -18.28 28.05 -2.76
N LEU A 108 -17.24 27.58 -2.07
CA LEU A 108 -17.32 26.37 -1.24
C LEU A 108 -18.17 26.60 0.01
N SER A 109 -18.36 27.86 0.41
CA SER A 109 -19.20 28.18 1.57
C SER A 109 -20.69 28.14 1.25
N SER A 110 -21.11 28.63 0.08
CA SER A 110 -22.53 28.59 -0.34
C SER A 110 -22.89 27.38 -1.21
N GLY A 111 -21.90 26.64 -1.70
CA GLY A 111 -22.13 25.51 -2.60
C GLY A 111 -22.53 25.93 -4.02
N GLU A 112 -22.16 27.13 -4.47
CA GLU A 112 -22.56 27.67 -5.78
C GLU A 112 -21.36 27.98 -6.68
N ILE A 113 -21.52 27.76 -7.99
CA ILE A 113 -20.55 28.21 -8.98
C ILE A 113 -20.77 29.70 -9.27
N VAL A 114 -19.70 30.49 -9.20
CA VAL A 114 -19.75 31.93 -9.39
C VAL A 114 -19.76 32.26 -10.88
N ASP A 115 -20.89 32.80 -11.35
CA ASP A 115 -21.01 33.36 -12.70
C ASP A 115 -20.30 34.72 -12.79
N GLN A 116 -19.28 34.79 -13.65
CA GLN A 116 -18.51 36.01 -13.87
C GLN A 116 -19.29 37.12 -14.59
N GLN A 117 -20.33 36.77 -15.34
CA GLN A 117 -21.06 37.72 -16.17
C GLN A 117 -22.56 37.41 -16.20
N LYS A 118 -23.28 37.90 -15.18
CA LYS A 118 -24.72 37.65 -15.01
C LYS A 118 -25.59 38.16 -16.16
N ALA A 119 -25.06 39.09 -16.96
CA ALA A 119 -25.74 39.62 -18.14
C ALA A 119 -25.79 38.63 -19.33
N ILE A 120 -24.94 37.60 -19.36
CA ILE A 120 -24.93 36.57 -20.40
C ILE A 120 -25.57 35.30 -19.85
N PRO A 121 -26.61 34.73 -20.49
CA PRO A 121 -27.20 33.48 -20.03
C PRO A 121 -26.17 32.34 -19.95
N SER A 122 -26.29 31.51 -18.90
CA SER A 122 -25.35 30.45 -18.51
C SER A 122 -24.20 30.94 -17.62
N ILE A 123 -23.48 30.00 -17.00
CA ILE A 123 -22.37 30.31 -16.09
C ILE A 123 -21.16 30.74 -16.92
N ASN A 124 -20.54 31.88 -16.60
CA ASN A 124 -19.33 32.34 -17.27
C ASN A 124 -18.09 32.19 -16.38
N PHE A 125 -16.99 31.75 -16.97
CA PHE A 125 -15.70 31.52 -16.30
C PHE A 125 -14.67 32.58 -16.68
N ILE A 126 -13.58 32.65 -15.92
CA ILE A 126 -12.51 33.65 -16.09
C ILE A 126 -11.52 33.18 -17.17
N PRO A 127 -11.27 33.93 -18.25
CA PRO A 127 -10.33 33.50 -19.29
C PRO A 127 -8.87 33.75 -18.88
N VAL A 128 -7.99 32.74 -19.11
CA VAL A 128 -6.60 32.67 -18.58
C VAL A 128 -5.57 32.11 -19.59
N GLY A 129 -5.90 32.12 -20.88
CA GLY A 129 -5.06 31.63 -21.97
C GLY A 129 -5.42 30.18 -22.35
N ALA A 130 -5.13 29.79 -23.59
CA ALA A 130 -5.77 28.61 -24.21
C ALA A 130 -5.46 27.25 -23.55
N ILE A 131 -4.35 27.10 -22.81
CA ILE A 131 -3.91 25.82 -22.23
C ILE A 131 -3.44 26.04 -20.78
N PRO A 132 -4.34 26.24 -19.81
CA PRO A 132 -3.96 26.39 -18.41
C PRO A 132 -3.38 25.07 -17.90
N THR A 133 -2.21 25.13 -17.26
CA THR A 133 -1.50 23.94 -16.77
C THR A 133 -1.58 23.80 -15.25
N ASP A 134 -1.65 24.91 -14.52
CA ASP A 134 -1.74 24.90 -13.07
C ASP A 134 -2.29 26.23 -12.50
N VAL A 135 -2.70 26.22 -11.24
CA VAL A 135 -3.19 27.38 -10.49
C VAL A 135 -2.64 27.39 -9.07
N ALA A 136 -2.22 28.56 -8.58
CA ALA A 136 -1.73 28.72 -7.21
C ALA A 136 -2.24 30.02 -6.59
N THR A 137 -2.72 29.98 -5.36
CA THR A 137 -3.19 31.16 -4.61
C THR A 137 -2.13 31.64 -3.61
N THR A 138 -2.12 32.95 -3.35
CA THR A 138 -1.18 33.53 -2.39
C THR A 138 -1.64 33.30 -0.95
N PRO A 139 -0.72 33.08 0.02
CA PRO A 139 -1.09 32.85 1.42
C PRO A 139 -1.89 33.98 2.08
N ASP A 140 -1.75 35.22 1.59
CA ASP A 140 -2.52 36.39 2.03
C ASP A 140 -3.89 36.51 1.33
N GLY A 141 -4.19 35.60 0.41
CA GLY A 141 -5.40 35.57 -0.41
C GLY A 141 -5.50 36.67 -1.46
N GLN A 142 -4.51 37.54 -1.64
CA GLN A 142 -4.63 38.73 -2.50
C GLN A 142 -4.68 38.42 -3.99
N MET A 143 -3.97 37.38 -4.44
CA MET A 143 -3.82 37.05 -5.86
C MET A 143 -3.97 35.54 -6.11
N VAL A 144 -4.45 35.23 -7.31
CA VAL A 144 -4.45 33.90 -7.90
C VAL A 144 -3.57 33.95 -9.14
N PHE A 145 -2.60 33.04 -9.24
CA PHE A 145 -1.74 32.90 -10.40
C PHE A 145 -2.13 31.68 -11.22
N VAL A 146 -2.21 31.84 -12.54
CA VAL A 146 -2.56 30.76 -13.47
C VAL A 146 -1.48 30.65 -14.53
N ALA A 147 -0.89 29.47 -14.64
CA ALA A 147 0.11 29.14 -15.64
C ALA A 147 -0.59 28.69 -16.94
N SER A 148 -0.13 29.18 -18.09
CA SER A 148 -0.69 28.85 -19.41
C SER A 148 0.40 28.48 -20.41
N ALA A 149 0.26 27.30 -21.01
CA ALA A 149 1.17 26.73 -22.01
C ALA A 149 0.68 26.95 -23.45
N GLU A 150 0.03 28.08 -23.73
CA GLU A 150 -0.42 28.42 -25.09
C GLU A 150 0.78 28.44 -26.06
N VAL A 151 0.62 27.81 -27.22
CA VAL A 151 1.69 27.70 -28.22
C VAL A 151 2.13 29.10 -28.65
N ASN A 152 3.44 29.37 -28.55
CA ASN A 152 4.07 30.68 -28.79
C ASN A 152 3.68 31.80 -27.81
N LYS A 153 2.89 31.53 -26.77
CA LYS A 153 2.54 32.49 -25.71
C LYS A 153 2.58 31.85 -24.31
N PRO A 154 3.70 31.24 -23.90
CA PRO A 154 3.86 30.77 -22.53
C PRO A 154 3.75 31.94 -21.56
N ALA A 155 2.83 31.87 -20.59
CA ALA A 155 2.52 33.01 -19.74
C ALA A 155 2.06 32.62 -18.33
N ILE A 156 2.16 33.60 -17.42
CA ILE A 156 1.51 33.58 -16.12
C ILE A 156 0.54 34.75 -16.03
N TYR A 157 -0.70 34.45 -15.68
CA TYR A 157 -1.76 35.43 -15.44
C TYR A 157 -1.94 35.63 -13.94
N GLY A 158 -1.89 36.89 -13.49
CA GLY A 158 -2.20 37.28 -12.12
C GLY A 158 -3.62 37.83 -12.03
N ILE A 159 -4.51 37.12 -11.34
CA ILE A 159 -5.91 37.50 -11.13
C ILE A 159 -6.06 38.02 -9.70
N PRO A 160 -6.47 39.28 -9.50
CA PRO A 160 -6.75 39.77 -8.15
C PRO A 160 -7.98 39.08 -7.58
N SER A 161 -7.91 38.58 -6.35
CA SER A 161 -9.00 37.78 -5.77
C SER A 161 -10.33 38.53 -5.67
N THR A 162 -10.27 39.86 -5.52
CA THR A 162 -11.46 40.74 -5.56
C THR A 162 -12.19 40.74 -6.91
N SER A 163 -11.57 40.21 -7.97
CA SER A 163 -12.17 40.10 -9.30
C SER A 163 -12.80 38.73 -9.55
N LEU A 164 -12.66 37.76 -8.64
CA LEU A 164 -13.24 36.42 -8.75
C LEU A 164 -14.77 36.42 -8.63
N LEU A 165 -15.37 37.50 -8.16
CA LEU A 165 -16.83 37.63 -7.96
C LEU A 165 -17.56 38.28 -9.16
N GLY A 166 -16.84 38.54 -10.26
CA GLY A 166 -17.43 39.01 -11.51
C GLY A 166 -18.15 40.37 -11.41
N ASP A 167 -19.22 40.51 -12.19
CA ASP A 167 -20.06 41.71 -12.28
C ASP A 167 -21.12 41.83 -11.17
N ASN A 168 -20.96 41.08 -10.07
CA ASN A 168 -21.95 41.04 -8.99
C ASN A 168 -22.13 42.42 -8.31
N PRO A 169 -23.31 43.07 -8.39
CA PRO A 169 -23.54 44.41 -7.85
C PRO A 169 -23.38 44.49 -6.32
N ASP A 170 -23.43 43.35 -5.63
CA ASP A 170 -23.28 43.26 -4.19
C ASP A 170 -21.82 43.42 -3.74
N PHE A 171 -20.82 43.17 -4.60
CA PHE A 171 -19.40 43.10 -4.19
C PHE A 171 -18.48 44.11 -4.90
N ALA A 172 -19.10 45.07 -5.61
CA ALA A 172 -18.56 46.11 -6.50
C ALA A 172 -18.63 45.74 -7.99
N THR A 173 -19.11 46.68 -8.81
CA THR A 173 -19.23 46.53 -10.27
C THR A 173 -17.86 46.60 -10.92
N LYS A 174 -17.12 45.49 -10.95
CA LYS A 174 -16.03 45.29 -11.92
C LYS A 174 -16.61 44.63 -13.16
N PRO A 175 -16.32 45.12 -14.38
CA PRO A 175 -16.77 44.44 -15.59
C PRO A 175 -16.20 43.01 -15.62
N ALA A 176 -16.96 42.07 -16.17
CA ALA A 176 -16.50 40.70 -16.38
C ALA A 176 -15.10 40.72 -17.04
N GLY A 177 -14.15 40.06 -16.38
CA GLY A 177 -12.74 40.16 -16.77
C GLY A 177 -12.49 39.54 -18.14
N THR A 178 -11.89 40.30 -19.04
CA THR A 178 -11.36 39.76 -20.30
C THR A 178 -9.90 39.34 -20.12
N LEU A 179 -9.34 38.58 -21.06
CA LEU A 179 -7.91 38.26 -21.08
C LEU A 179 -6.99 39.49 -20.91
N ALA A 180 -7.41 40.66 -21.40
CA ALA A 180 -6.64 41.90 -21.30
C ALA A 180 -6.79 42.61 -19.95
N ALA A 181 -7.70 42.16 -19.08
CA ALA A 181 -7.93 42.75 -17.76
C ALA A 181 -6.90 42.30 -16.71
N TRP A 182 -6.11 41.27 -17.01
CA TRP A 182 -5.17 40.67 -16.07
C TRP A 182 -3.74 41.12 -16.33
N PRO A 183 -2.98 41.52 -15.28
CA PRO A 183 -1.53 41.53 -15.34
C PRO A 183 -1.03 40.15 -15.81
N VAL A 184 -0.31 40.13 -16.91
CA VAL A 184 0.20 38.90 -17.53
C VAL A 184 1.68 39.11 -17.83
N CYS A 185 2.48 38.05 -17.82
CA CYS A 185 3.85 38.12 -18.32
C CYS A 185 4.22 36.87 -19.09
N SER A 186 5.16 36.99 -20.03
CA SER A 186 5.65 35.89 -20.85
C SER A 186 6.81 35.16 -20.18
N LEU A 187 6.74 33.83 -20.19
CA LEU A 187 7.83 32.94 -19.76
C LEU A 187 8.74 32.56 -20.95
N PRO A 188 9.97 32.09 -20.69
CA PRO A 188 10.87 31.66 -21.78
C PRO A 188 10.46 30.32 -22.42
N GLN A 189 9.67 29.50 -21.72
CA GLN A 189 9.21 28.18 -22.14
C GLN A 189 7.81 27.93 -21.57
N ASN A 190 7.11 26.92 -22.11
CA ASN A 190 5.80 26.51 -21.60
C ASN A 190 5.91 26.10 -20.12
N PRO A 191 5.09 26.69 -19.23
CA PRO A 191 5.05 26.27 -17.84
C PRO A 191 4.33 24.92 -17.68
N GLY A 192 4.73 24.17 -16.66
CA GLY A 192 4.04 23.00 -16.14
C GLY A 192 3.33 23.36 -14.83
N ALA A 193 3.90 22.90 -13.71
CA ALA A 193 3.38 23.15 -12.37
C ALA A 193 3.76 24.53 -11.80
N LEU A 194 2.96 25.02 -10.85
CA LEU A 194 3.09 26.30 -10.19
C LEU A 194 2.92 26.14 -8.67
N THR A 195 3.74 26.82 -7.86
CA THR A 195 3.54 26.89 -6.41
C THR A 195 3.96 28.25 -5.85
N ILE A 196 3.40 28.63 -4.71
CA ILE A 196 3.81 29.83 -3.96
C ILE A 196 4.72 29.42 -2.80
N VAL A 197 5.84 30.14 -2.63
CA VAL A 197 6.82 29.87 -1.57
C VAL A 197 7.03 31.12 -0.71
N PRO A 198 7.00 31.02 0.63
CA PRO A 198 7.31 32.14 1.51
C PRO A 198 8.73 32.67 1.29
N ARG A 199 8.90 33.99 1.24
CA ARG A 199 10.22 34.61 1.10
C ARG A 199 10.93 34.60 2.46
N PRO A 200 12.20 34.18 2.56
CA PRO A 200 12.99 34.33 3.78
C PRO A 200 13.06 35.81 4.18
N ASN A 201 12.41 36.20 5.29
CA ASN A 201 12.42 37.58 5.78
C ASN A 201 13.27 37.67 7.08
N PRO A 202 14.48 38.25 7.03
CA PRO A 202 15.36 38.38 8.20
C PRO A 202 14.84 39.37 9.25
N SER A 203 13.85 40.21 8.94
CA SER A 203 13.29 41.20 9.86
C SER A 203 12.12 40.68 10.70
N GLY A 204 11.60 39.49 10.41
CA GLY A 204 10.47 38.86 11.12
C GLY A 204 9.11 39.55 10.94
N VAL A 205 9.06 40.73 10.31
CA VAL A 205 7.82 41.47 10.04
C VAL A 205 7.24 41.00 8.71
N LYS A 206 6.13 40.24 8.73
CA LYS A 206 5.40 39.84 7.51
C LYS A 206 4.83 41.07 6.79
N GLY A 207 5.42 41.46 5.68
CA GLY A 207 4.87 42.45 4.75
C GLY A 207 3.90 41.80 3.75
N PRO A 208 3.05 42.59 3.07
CA PRO A 208 2.31 42.11 1.91
C PRO A 208 3.28 41.64 0.82
N ALA A 209 2.97 40.50 0.19
CA ALA A 209 3.82 39.88 -0.85
C ALA A 209 5.19 39.35 -0.37
N ASP A 210 5.31 38.89 0.87
CA ASP A 210 6.48 38.16 1.38
C ASP A 210 6.51 36.69 0.88
N TYR A 211 6.34 36.52 -0.42
CA TYR A 211 6.42 35.24 -1.12
C TYR A 211 7.03 35.42 -2.53
N GLU A 212 7.38 34.31 -3.16
CA GLU A 212 7.76 34.21 -4.57
C GLU A 212 6.84 33.20 -5.27
N VAL A 213 6.56 33.46 -6.53
CA VAL A 213 5.87 32.51 -7.41
C VAL A 213 6.93 31.61 -8.02
N VAL A 214 6.81 30.30 -7.86
CA VAL A 214 7.72 29.32 -8.45
C VAL A 214 7.02 28.63 -9.59
N ALA A 215 7.58 28.74 -10.79
CA ALA A 215 7.11 28.05 -11.98
C ALA A 215 8.10 26.97 -12.40
N ILE A 216 7.57 25.78 -12.69
CA ILE A 216 8.31 24.66 -13.24
C ILE A 216 8.22 24.72 -14.76
N LEU A 217 9.35 24.74 -15.44
CA LEU A 217 9.45 24.68 -16.90
C LEU A 217 9.88 23.23 -17.26
N PRO A 218 8.97 22.40 -17.80
CA PRO A 218 9.18 20.96 -17.91
C PRO A 218 10.43 20.54 -18.66
N GLY A 219 10.93 21.32 -19.61
CA GLY A 219 11.99 20.88 -20.52
C GLY A 219 11.45 20.05 -21.68
N SER A 220 12.28 19.86 -22.69
CA SER A 220 12.01 19.10 -23.90
C SER A 220 13.31 18.58 -24.52
N ARG A 221 13.24 17.97 -25.71
CA ARG A 221 14.47 17.63 -26.47
C ARG A 221 15.23 18.85 -26.98
N LEU A 222 14.59 20.03 -27.01
CA LEU A 222 15.15 21.28 -27.50
C LEU A 222 15.46 22.27 -26.36
N ASP A 223 14.83 22.08 -25.20
CA ASP A 223 14.85 23.00 -24.08
C ASP A 223 15.25 22.28 -22.80
N SER A 224 16.16 22.86 -22.03
CA SER A 224 16.47 22.32 -20.71
C SER A 224 15.35 22.59 -19.70
N ALA A 225 15.12 21.63 -18.81
CA ALA A 225 14.17 21.72 -17.71
C ALA A 225 14.65 22.70 -16.64
N LYS A 226 13.76 23.58 -16.15
CA LYS A 226 14.14 24.67 -15.24
C LYS A 226 13.13 24.88 -14.13
N VAL A 227 13.63 25.37 -13.00
CA VAL A 227 12.82 25.98 -11.94
C VAL A 227 13.10 27.47 -11.95
N VAL A 228 12.05 28.29 -11.99
CA VAL A 228 12.17 29.75 -11.94
C VAL A 228 11.37 30.34 -10.78
N THR A 229 11.97 31.29 -10.07
CA THR A 229 11.29 32.12 -9.07
C THR A 229 10.95 33.48 -9.68
N ILE A 230 9.78 34.01 -9.35
CA ILE A 230 9.21 35.23 -9.94
C ILE A 230 8.73 36.13 -8.80
N ASP A 231 9.09 37.41 -8.86
CA ASP A 231 8.61 38.40 -7.90
C ASP A 231 7.12 38.71 -8.17
N PRO A 232 6.21 38.47 -7.21
CA PRO A 232 4.78 38.78 -7.38
C PRO A 232 4.46 40.28 -7.30
N LYS A 233 5.36 41.11 -6.75
CA LYS A 233 5.09 42.54 -6.49
C LYS A 233 4.70 43.35 -7.74
N PRO A 234 5.33 43.16 -8.92
CA PRO A 234 4.90 43.85 -10.14
C PRO A 234 3.49 43.49 -10.62
N PHE A 235 3.01 42.27 -10.37
CA PHE A 235 1.62 41.88 -10.67
C PHE A 235 0.64 42.61 -9.74
N LEU A 236 0.94 42.63 -8.44
CA LEU A 236 0.13 43.32 -7.45
C LEU A 236 0.00 44.81 -7.78
N ARG A 237 1.10 45.49 -8.12
CA ARG A 237 1.07 46.91 -8.51
C ARG A 237 0.35 47.18 -9.83
N GLY A 238 0.38 46.21 -10.75
CA GLY A 238 -0.29 46.28 -12.04
C GLY A 238 -1.80 46.01 -11.99
N ALA A 239 -2.26 45.37 -10.92
CA ALA A 239 -3.68 45.13 -10.67
C ALA A 239 -4.37 46.37 -10.08
N ASP A 240 -5.50 46.77 -10.66
CA ASP A 240 -6.37 47.84 -10.13
C ASP A 240 -6.78 47.63 -8.66
N ALA A 241 -6.68 46.40 -8.15
CA ALA A 241 -6.94 46.05 -6.76
C ALA A 241 -6.04 46.80 -5.76
N PHE A 242 -4.79 47.12 -6.10
CA PHE A 242 -3.86 47.68 -5.10
C PHE A 242 -4.12 49.15 -4.77
N GLN A 243 -4.68 49.93 -5.70
CA GLN A 243 -5.12 51.29 -5.41
C GLN A 243 -6.28 51.32 -4.40
N SER A 244 -7.10 50.26 -4.35
CA SER A 244 -8.20 50.13 -3.38
C SER A 244 -7.76 49.54 -2.03
N ILE A 245 -6.72 48.69 -2.00
CA ILE A 245 -6.15 48.10 -0.77
C ILE A 245 -5.33 49.12 0.02
N ALA A 246 -4.59 50.00 -0.68
CA ALA A 246 -3.93 51.15 -0.06
C ALA A 246 -4.94 52.09 0.64
N ALA A 247 -6.16 52.22 0.09
CA ALA A 247 -7.25 52.96 0.72
C ALA A 247 -7.88 52.22 1.93
N ALA A 248 -7.69 50.89 2.04
CA ALA A 248 -8.19 50.05 3.13
C ALA A 248 -7.19 49.87 4.29
N GLY A 249 -6.01 50.50 4.25
CA GLY A 249 -5.05 50.53 5.36
C GLY A 249 -4.27 49.22 5.62
N LEU A 250 -4.21 48.30 4.65
CA LEU A 250 -3.63 46.95 4.79
C LEU A 250 -2.14 46.85 4.42
N GLY A 251 -1.41 47.98 4.47
CA GLY A 251 0.02 48.07 4.14
C GLY A 251 0.26 48.65 2.74
N THR A 252 1.30 49.47 2.61
CA THR A 252 1.74 50.04 1.33
C THR A 252 2.85 49.17 0.75
N LEU A 253 2.68 48.63 -0.47
CA LEU A 253 3.81 48.13 -1.23
C LEU A 253 4.74 49.30 -1.56
N GLU A 254 6.05 49.09 -1.41
CA GLU A 254 7.05 50.06 -1.85
C GLU A 254 6.89 50.34 -3.36
N PRO A 255 7.10 51.61 -3.80
CA PRO A 255 7.10 51.96 -5.22
C PRO A 255 8.06 51.07 -6.03
N GLY A 256 7.67 50.72 -7.25
CA GLY A 256 8.52 49.92 -8.16
C GLY A 256 7.81 49.50 -9.44
N ASP A 257 8.46 48.61 -10.20
CA ASP A 257 8.00 48.16 -11.52
C ASP A 257 6.58 47.55 -11.49
N THR A 258 5.82 47.76 -12.56
CA THR A 258 4.45 47.28 -12.72
C THR A 258 4.31 46.44 -14.00
N ILE A 259 3.48 45.39 -13.94
CA ILE A 259 3.05 44.62 -15.11
C ILE A 259 1.66 45.11 -15.50
N ALA A 260 1.55 45.77 -16.65
CA ALA A 260 0.26 46.30 -17.07
C ALA A 260 -0.70 45.17 -17.48
N PRO A 261 -2.02 45.32 -17.25
CA PRO A 261 -3.02 44.39 -17.77
C PRO A 261 -2.87 44.16 -19.28
N GLY A 262 -2.88 42.88 -19.69
CA GLY A 262 -2.72 42.46 -21.07
C GLY A 262 -1.32 42.67 -21.67
N SER A 263 -0.35 43.20 -20.91
CA SER A 263 1.02 43.35 -21.42
C SER A 263 1.74 42.01 -21.41
N LEU A 264 2.06 41.40 -22.54
CA LEU A 264 2.90 40.19 -22.59
C LEU A 264 4.40 40.52 -22.43
N ALA A 265 4.75 41.32 -21.42
CA ALA A 265 6.14 41.64 -21.09
C ALA A 265 6.84 40.43 -20.45
N PRO A 266 8.18 40.32 -20.51
CA PRO A 266 8.91 39.26 -19.82
C PRO A 266 8.61 39.21 -18.32
N CYS A 267 8.44 38.01 -17.76
CA CYS A 267 8.21 37.85 -16.33
C CYS A 267 9.39 38.37 -15.49
N PRO A 268 9.13 38.95 -14.30
CA PRO A 268 10.15 39.43 -13.38
C PRO A 268 10.81 38.25 -12.64
N ILE A 269 11.57 37.45 -13.39
CA ILE A 269 12.29 36.27 -12.88
C ILE A 269 13.41 36.73 -11.96
N THR A 270 13.36 36.32 -10.69
CA THR A 270 14.38 36.63 -9.68
C THR A 270 15.53 35.62 -9.67
N SER A 271 15.25 34.37 -10.03
CA SER A 271 16.24 33.29 -10.15
C SER A 271 15.75 32.22 -11.11
N ALA A 272 16.69 31.52 -11.74
CA ALA A 272 16.41 30.38 -12.59
C ALA A 272 17.54 29.36 -12.44
N ILE A 273 17.19 28.08 -12.29
CA ILE A 273 18.14 26.96 -12.28
C ILE A 273 17.72 25.91 -13.28
N GLU A 274 18.69 25.40 -14.03
CA GLU A 274 18.55 24.22 -14.88
C GLU A 274 18.81 22.96 -14.06
N LEU A 275 17.92 21.98 -14.15
CA LEU A 275 18.01 20.76 -13.34
C LEU A 275 18.91 19.71 -13.98
N VAL A 276 19.60 18.96 -13.13
CA VAL A 276 20.55 17.92 -13.56
C VAL A 276 19.87 16.80 -14.34
N GLY A 277 20.48 16.39 -15.45
CA GLY A 277 20.02 15.25 -16.24
C GLY A 277 20.66 13.92 -15.89
N ALA A 278 20.50 12.97 -16.81
CA ALA A 278 20.98 11.58 -16.71
C ALA A 278 22.47 11.41 -16.38
N SER A 279 23.32 12.43 -16.63
CA SER A 279 24.75 12.39 -16.32
C SER A 279 25.07 12.25 -14.83
N ASN A 280 24.12 12.56 -13.94
CA ASN A 280 24.27 12.44 -12.50
C ASN A 280 23.66 11.16 -11.91
N LEU A 281 23.17 10.25 -12.77
CA LEU A 281 22.62 8.99 -12.31
C LEU A 281 23.75 8.09 -11.77
N PRO A 282 23.67 7.60 -10.52
CA PRO A 282 24.68 6.69 -10.00
C PRO A 282 24.55 5.31 -10.64
N SER A 283 25.66 4.58 -10.76
CA SER A 283 25.68 3.20 -11.28
C SER A 283 25.12 2.15 -10.30
N SER A 284 24.90 2.55 -9.05
CA SER A 284 24.33 1.73 -7.99
C SER A 284 23.68 2.59 -6.93
N PHE A 285 22.72 2.03 -6.19
CA PHE A 285 22.11 2.68 -5.04
C PHE A 285 22.11 1.76 -3.83
N VAL A 286 22.02 2.37 -2.66
CA VAL A 286 21.92 1.67 -1.37
C VAL A 286 20.44 1.54 -1.03
N THR A 287 19.97 0.35 -0.67
CA THR A 287 18.59 0.14 -0.21
C THR A 287 18.23 1.11 0.93
N GLY A 288 17.08 1.76 0.85
CA GLY A 288 16.62 2.69 1.89
C GLY A 288 16.31 1.98 3.21
N PRO A 289 16.29 2.72 4.32
CA PRO A 289 15.98 2.14 5.61
C PRO A 289 14.52 1.69 5.63
N ASN A 290 14.18 0.80 6.57
CA ASN A 290 12.79 0.46 6.82
C ASN A 290 12.06 1.70 7.36
N TRP A 291 10.83 1.94 6.92
CA TRP A 291 9.94 2.84 7.65
C TRP A 291 9.51 2.22 9.00
N PRO A 292 9.05 3.02 9.98
CA PRO A 292 8.70 2.52 11.30
C PRO A 292 7.63 1.41 11.25
N ASP A 293 7.81 0.38 12.08
CA ASP A 293 6.86 -0.74 12.19
C ASP A 293 5.92 -0.54 13.38
N GLY A 294 4.89 0.28 13.15
CA GLY A 294 4.03 0.82 14.19
C GLY A 294 4.27 2.31 14.41
N VAL A 295 3.41 2.94 15.21
CA VAL A 295 3.57 4.36 15.54
C VAL A 295 4.74 4.49 16.53
N PRO A 296 5.82 5.22 16.18
CA PRO A 296 7.00 5.33 17.03
C PRO A 296 6.67 6.05 18.33
N TYR A 297 7.36 5.65 19.40
CA TYR A 297 7.24 6.27 20.71
C TYR A 297 8.30 7.36 20.90
N VAL A 298 7.91 8.54 21.37
CA VAL A 298 8.84 9.58 21.83
C VAL A 298 8.61 9.84 23.31
N ASP A 299 9.61 9.54 24.14
CA ASP A 299 9.64 9.89 25.55
C ASP A 299 9.52 11.42 25.73
N GLY A 300 8.49 11.87 26.45
CA GLY A 300 8.46 13.23 27.02
C GLY A 300 7.29 14.13 26.66
N GLY A 301 6.28 13.66 25.92
CA GLY A 301 5.11 14.47 25.55
C GLY A 301 5.46 15.53 24.52
N VAL A 302 4.90 15.42 23.32
CA VAL A 302 5.22 16.34 22.23
C VAL A 302 4.21 17.48 22.20
N ASP A 303 4.69 18.72 22.36
CA ASP A 303 3.89 19.91 22.06
C ASP A 303 3.82 20.10 20.53
N LEU A 304 2.74 19.60 19.92
CA LEU A 304 2.48 19.68 18.47
C LEU A 304 2.03 21.07 17.99
N THR A 305 2.05 22.09 18.85
CA THR A 305 1.82 23.49 18.45
C THR A 305 3.07 24.15 17.86
N CYS A 306 4.24 23.52 18.00
CA CYS A 306 5.50 24.03 17.46
C CYS A 306 5.58 23.90 15.93
N GLN A 307 5.66 25.04 15.24
CA GLN A 307 5.71 25.12 13.77
C GLN A 307 7.08 24.80 13.15
N ARG A 308 8.13 24.49 13.93
CA ARG A 308 9.47 24.22 13.37
C ARG A 308 10.37 23.38 14.29
N PRO A 309 11.00 22.30 13.80
CA PRO A 309 12.28 21.82 14.33
C PRO A 309 13.40 22.74 13.81
N LEU A 310 14.28 23.23 14.69
CA LEU A 310 15.56 23.81 14.24
C LEU A 310 16.58 22.67 13.99
N PRO A 311 17.56 22.85 13.08
CA PRO A 311 18.57 21.85 12.78
C PRO A 311 19.32 21.36 14.03
N ALA A 312 19.58 20.05 14.10
CA ALA A 312 20.24 19.37 15.21
C ALA A 312 21.59 19.97 15.64
N ALA A 313 22.25 20.74 14.76
CA ALA A 313 23.52 21.41 15.06
C ALA A 313 23.40 22.59 16.04
N SER A 314 22.19 23.11 16.29
CA SER A 314 21.96 24.28 17.16
C SER A 314 21.45 23.98 18.57
N CYS A 315 20.97 22.76 18.85
CA CYS A 315 20.59 22.33 20.19
C CYS A 315 21.71 21.43 20.75
N GLY A 316 22.33 21.82 21.86
CA GLY A 316 23.23 20.92 22.60
C GLY A 316 22.49 19.66 23.03
N GLN A 317 23.18 18.53 23.15
CA GLN A 317 22.62 17.18 23.33
C GLN A 317 21.78 16.92 24.61
N ALA A 318 21.31 17.95 25.33
CA ALA A 318 20.64 17.77 26.62
C ALA A 318 19.50 18.76 26.92
N VAL A 319 18.99 19.53 25.95
CA VAL A 319 17.89 20.48 26.19
C VAL A 319 16.76 20.26 25.20
N PRO A 320 15.48 20.11 25.65
CA PRO A 320 14.34 20.16 24.75
C PRO A 320 14.34 21.49 23.99
N CYS A 321 14.17 21.46 22.67
CA CYS A 321 14.18 22.65 21.82
C CYS A 321 12.86 23.46 21.93
N CYS A 322 12.36 23.70 23.16
CA CYS A 322 11.27 24.61 23.53
C CYS A 322 11.58 25.20 24.91
N GLU A 323 11.54 26.54 25.06
CA GLU A 323 11.67 27.16 26.38
C GLU A 323 10.43 26.87 27.24
N SER A 324 10.56 25.90 28.14
CA SER A 324 9.97 26.03 29.47
C SER A 324 10.86 25.33 30.50
N THR A 325 11.47 26.09 31.39
CA THR A 325 12.08 25.58 32.64
C THR A 325 11.10 25.77 33.82
N PRO A 326 11.24 25.05 34.96
CA PRO A 326 12.40 24.23 35.35
C PRO A 326 12.14 22.80 35.93
N THR A 327 13.17 21.98 35.73
CA THR A 327 13.80 20.99 36.63
C THR A 327 13.07 19.71 37.06
N VAL A 328 13.46 18.58 36.46
CA VAL A 328 13.84 17.35 37.17
C VAL A 328 15.04 16.72 36.43
N GLU A 329 16.19 16.61 37.08
CA GLU A 329 17.33 15.80 36.60
C GLU A 329 17.04 14.31 36.82
N LEU A 330 17.25 13.47 35.79
CA LEU A 330 17.36 12.02 35.94
C LEU A 330 18.65 11.50 35.28
N PRO A 331 19.31 10.49 35.87
CA PRO A 331 20.62 10.00 35.42
C PRO A 331 20.50 9.04 34.23
N PHE A 332 21.48 9.11 33.35
CA PHE A 332 21.68 8.22 32.21
C PHE A 332 22.69 7.12 32.58
N GLU A 333 22.24 5.87 32.69
CA GLU A 333 23.04 4.62 32.57
C GLU A 333 22.07 3.62 31.91
N GLY A 334 22.37 2.82 30.88
CA GLY A 334 23.62 2.28 30.37
C GLY A 334 23.36 0.80 30.04
N GLY A 335 23.23 0.47 28.75
CA GLY A 335 23.44 -0.85 28.13
C GLY A 335 22.77 -2.10 28.74
N ILE A 336 21.79 -2.67 28.04
CA ILE A 336 21.34 -4.06 28.26
C ILE A 336 22.32 -5.01 27.53
N PRO A 337 22.92 -6.01 28.21
CA PRO A 337 23.82 -6.97 27.58
C PRO A 337 23.04 -8.04 26.81
N ASN A 338 23.41 -8.24 25.55
CA ASN A 338 22.96 -9.34 24.70
C ASN A 338 23.34 -10.70 25.32
N ALA A 339 22.34 -11.56 25.52
CA ALA A 339 22.54 -12.95 25.89
C ALA A 339 22.92 -13.76 24.64
N ALA A 340 24.20 -14.13 24.53
CA ALA A 340 24.69 -15.09 23.56
C ALA A 340 24.33 -16.52 23.99
N ALA A 341 23.73 -17.30 23.10
CA ALA A 341 23.65 -18.75 23.20
C ALA A 341 24.81 -19.39 22.40
N PRO A 342 25.35 -20.56 22.82
CA PRO A 342 26.63 -21.06 22.33
C PRO A 342 26.53 -21.85 21.01
N ASP A 343 27.43 -21.51 20.07
CA ASP A 343 27.70 -22.22 18.82
C ASP A 343 28.35 -23.59 19.08
N GLY A 344 27.81 -24.64 18.46
CA GLY A 344 28.43 -25.95 18.30
C GLY A 344 28.69 -26.22 16.81
N GLY A 345 29.95 -26.16 16.39
CA GLY A 345 30.36 -26.36 15.00
C GLY A 345 30.37 -27.82 14.53
N ALA A 346 30.01 -28.03 13.26
CA ALA A 346 30.32 -29.19 12.42
C ALA A 346 30.24 -28.77 10.93
N PRO A 347 30.90 -29.49 9.99
CA PRO A 347 31.62 -28.88 8.86
C PRO A 347 30.80 -28.62 7.58
N ASP A 348 31.30 -27.67 6.80
CA ASP A 348 30.84 -27.19 5.49
C ASP A 348 30.45 -28.28 4.48
N SER A 349 29.21 -28.21 3.97
CA SER A 349 28.87 -28.55 2.59
C SER A 349 27.46 -28.05 2.20
N GLY A 350 27.41 -27.19 1.17
CA GLY A 350 26.20 -26.67 0.54
C GLY A 350 25.68 -25.38 1.19
N ALA A 351 26.05 -24.22 0.62
CA ALA A 351 25.66 -22.91 1.10
C ALA A 351 24.13 -22.75 1.20
N ALA A 352 23.58 -23.07 2.37
CA ALA A 352 22.32 -22.54 2.85
C ALA A 352 22.56 -21.07 3.22
N CYS A 353 21.58 -20.20 2.97
CA CYS A 353 21.61 -18.81 3.43
C CYS A 353 21.80 -18.84 4.96
N GLN A 354 23.01 -18.56 5.42
CA GLN A 354 23.29 -18.36 6.83
C GLN A 354 22.41 -17.20 7.31
N PRO A 355 21.83 -17.25 8.53
CA PRO A 355 21.12 -16.12 9.09
C PRO A 355 22.07 -14.93 9.08
N VAL A 356 21.77 -13.97 8.20
CA VAL A 356 22.65 -12.83 7.98
C VAL A 356 22.54 -11.96 9.23
N THR A 357 23.63 -11.84 9.98
CA THR A 357 23.85 -10.70 10.87
C THR A 357 23.50 -9.43 10.09
N PRO A 358 22.86 -8.41 10.71
CA PRO A 358 22.27 -7.29 9.98
C PRO A 358 23.28 -6.71 8.99
N THR A 359 23.09 -7.07 7.72
CA THR A 359 24.04 -6.77 6.66
C THR A 359 23.97 -5.28 6.41
N PRO A 360 25.09 -4.58 6.20
CA PRO A 360 25.03 -3.24 5.67
C PRO A 360 24.16 -3.24 4.40
N PRO A 361 23.39 -2.17 4.17
CA PRO A 361 22.39 -2.14 3.10
C PRO A 361 23.05 -2.47 1.76
N ALA A 362 22.49 -3.46 1.07
CA ALA A 362 23.08 -4.01 -0.14
C ALA A 362 23.18 -2.92 -1.21
N ASN A 363 24.35 -2.80 -1.84
CA ASN A 363 24.51 -2.00 -3.04
C ASN A 363 23.84 -2.73 -4.20
N VAL A 364 22.79 -2.12 -4.76
CA VAL A 364 22.05 -2.65 -5.91
C VAL A 364 22.54 -1.94 -7.16
N THR A 365 22.96 -2.70 -8.18
CA THR A 365 23.38 -2.15 -9.48
C THR A 365 22.18 -1.52 -10.20
N LEU A 366 22.36 -0.30 -10.69
CA LEU A 366 21.37 0.45 -11.45
C LEU A 366 21.80 0.52 -12.92
N ASN A 367 21.02 -0.10 -13.81
CA ASN A 367 21.27 -0.07 -15.25
C ASN A 367 19.96 0.18 -16.01
N VAL A 368 19.62 1.45 -16.21
CA VAL A 368 18.35 1.90 -16.82
C VAL A 368 18.49 2.26 -18.32
N GLY A 369 19.64 1.99 -18.94
CA GLY A 369 19.88 2.30 -20.35
C GLY A 369 20.00 3.80 -20.64
N SER A 370 19.72 4.19 -21.91
CA SER A 370 19.76 5.59 -22.34
C SER A 370 18.50 6.33 -21.92
N LEU A 371 18.66 7.51 -21.33
CA LEU A 371 17.55 8.35 -20.85
C LEU A 371 17.33 9.56 -21.77
N ASP A 372 16.08 10.00 -21.90
CA ASP A 372 15.74 11.31 -22.49
C ASP A 372 16.16 12.45 -21.51
N PRO A 373 16.29 13.71 -21.99
CA PRO A 373 16.49 14.85 -21.11
C PRO A 373 15.35 15.02 -20.10
N PRO A 374 15.62 15.60 -18.91
CA PRO A 374 14.63 15.84 -17.86
C PRO A 374 13.31 16.41 -18.36
N ARG A 375 12.20 15.89 -17.82
CA ARG A 375 10.84 16.35 -18.09
C ARG A 375 10.05 16.43 -16.79
N LEU A 376 9.92 17.65 -16.28
CA LEU A 376 9.31 17.92 -14.97
C LEU A 376 7.79 17.90 -15.06
N VAL A 377 7.14 17.30 -14.06
CA VAL A 377 5.68 17.08 -14.10
C VAL A 377 4.95 17.73 -12.92
N ALA A 378 5.34 17.41 -11.70
CA ALA A 378 4.66 17.85 -10.48
C ALA A 378 5.64 18.47 -9.49
N VAL A 379 5.09 19.25 -8.56
CA VAL A 379 5.87 19.97 -7.55
C VAL A 379 5.22 19.82 -6.18
N ALA A 380 6.05 19.60 -5.17
CA ALA A 380 5.65 19.64 -3.78
C ALA A 380 6.69 20.45 -3.00
N ARG A 381 6.31 20.99 -1.84
CA ARG A 381 7.22 21.81 -1.04
C ARG A 381 7.14 21.50 0.44
N ASN A 382 8.26 21.71 1.11
CA ASN A 382 8.38 21.79 2.55
C ASN A 382 9.11 23.09 2.89
N ASP A 383 8.36 24.13 3.27
CA ASP A 383 8.86 25.48 3.54
C ASP A 383 9.80 26.01 2.43
N GLN A 384 11.11 25.88 2.63
CA GLN A 384 12.18 26.38 1.77
C GLN A 384 12.81 25.30 0.88
N VAL A 385 12.28 24.08 0.88
CA VAL A 385 12.74 23.02 -0.02
C VAL A 385 11.63 22.64 -0.99
N LEU A 386 11.98 22.62 -2.26
CA LEU A 386 11.13 22.23 -3.36
C LEU A 386 11.51 20.82 -3.82
N TYR A 387 10.50 19.97 -3.99
CA TYR A 387 10.64 18.67 -4.61
C TYR A 387 9.95 18.74 -5.97
N VAL A 388 10.61 18.28 -7.03
CA VAL A 388 10.09 18.32 -8.39
C VAL A 388 10.21 16.94 -9.01
N SER A 389 9.08 16.37 -9.46
CA SER A 389 9.07 15.05 -10.08
C SER A 389 9.51 15.11 -11.54
N ASP A 390 10.19 14.06 -12.00
CA ASP A 390 10.58 13.87 -13.38
C ASP A 390 9.99 12.55 -13.93
N ASP A 391 9.48 12.57 -15.16
CA ASP A 391 8.90 11.38 -15.80
C ASP A 391 9.77 10.76 -16.91
N THR A 392 10.98 11.27 -17.11
CA THR A 392 12.00 10.79 -18.07
C THR A 392 13.32 10.41 -17.44
N VAL A 393 13.63 10.92 -16.25
CA VAL A 393 14.80 10.56 -15.46
C VAL A 393 14.30 10.03 -14.11
N PRO A 394 14.90 8.97 -13.55
CA PRO A 394 14.46 8.38 -12.27
C PRO A 394 14.89 9.23 -11.06
N PHE A 395 14.58 10.51 -11.10
CA PHE A 395 14.87 11.50 -10.06
C PHE A 395 13.60 12.19 -9.56
N ILE A 396 13.66 12.54 -8.29
CA ILE A 396 12.88 13.64 -7.74
C ILE A 396 13.91 14.71 -7.38
N HIS A 397 13.90 15.80 -8.13
CA HIS A 397 14.82 16.91 -7.93
C HIS A 397 14.52 17.61 -6.62
N VAL A 398 15.57 18.05 -5.92
CA VAL A 398 15.44 18.74 -4.65
C VAL A 398 16.14 20.09 -4.78
N VAL A 399 15.36 21.17 -4.68
CA VAL A 399 15.85 22.54 -4.86
C VAL A 399 15.70 23.31 -3.55
N ASP A 400 16.82 23.84 -3.07
CA ASP A 400 16.89 24.72 -1.92
C ASP A 400 16.52 26.15 -2.33
N LEU A 401 15.52 26.71 -1.63
CA LEU A 401 14.95 28.05 -1.81
C LEU A 401 15.31 28.99 -0.65
N SER A 402 16.20 28.56 0.27
CA SER A 402 16.56 29.33 1.47
C SER A 402 17.22 30.68 1.16
N THR A 403 17.87 30.81 0.01
CA THR A 403 18.53 32.04 -0.44
C THR A 403 17.79 32.66 -1.62
N VAL A 404 17.16 33.82 -1.39
CA VAL A 404 16.45 34.57 -2.43
C VAL A 404 17.38 34.90 -3.59
N GLY A 405 16.94 34.63 -4.82
CA GLY A 405 17.74 34.90 -6.03
C GLY A 405 18.81 33.85 -6.35
N ALA A 406 19.07 32.88 -5.46
CA ALA A 406 20.13 31.88 -5.62
C ALA A 406 19.59 30.46 -5.40
N LEU A 407 18.78 29.99 -6.35
CA LEU A 407 18.32 28.60 -6.37
C LEU A 407 19.51 27.63 -6.43
N LYS A 408 19.45 26.58 -5.61
CA LYS A 408 20.47 25.54 -5.59
C LYS A 408 19.83 24.16 -5.60
N GLU A 409 20.12 23.39 -6.63
CA GLU A 409 19.80 21.96 -6.62
C GLU A 409 20.77 21.24 -5.69
N ILE A 410 20.22 20.46 -4.76
CA ILE A 410 20.96 19.53 -3.90
C ILE A 410 20.75 18.11 -4.41
N SER A 411 21.36 17.12 -3.75
CA SER A 411 21.28 15.72 -4.21
C SER A 411 19.82 15.26 -4.37
N PRO A 412 19.41 14.79 -5.58
CA PRO A 412 18.04 14.36 -5.83
C PRO A 412 17.70 13.08 -5.06
N LEU A 413 16.41 12.81 -4.89
CA LEU A 413 15.94 11.48 -4.48
C LEU A 413 15.95 10.56 -5.71
N LEU A 414 16.38 9.32 -5.53
CA LEU A 414 16.40 8.30 -6.57
C LEU A 414 15.06 7.57 -6.60
N ALA A 415 14.38 7.59 -7.74
CA ALA A 415 13.21 6.76 -8.00
C ALA A 415 13.69 5.40 -8.51
N THR A 416 13.79 4.40 -7.64
CA THR A 416 14.27 3.06 -8.00
C THR A 416 13.22 1.99 -7.70
N SER A 417 13.46 0.76 -8.15
CA SER A 417 12.66 -0.40 -7.81
C SER A 417 13.54 -1.51 -7.27
N LEU A 418 13.26 -2.00 -6.06
CA LEU A 418 13.96 -3.17 -5.52
C LEU A 418 13.57 -4.47 -6.23
N LEU A 419 12.31 -4.61 -6.66
CA LEU A 419 11.86 -5.78 -7.43
C LEU A 419 12.45 -5.83 -8.83
N ASN A 420 12.63 -4.67 -9.48
CA ASN A 420 13.23 -4.60 -10.80
C ASN A 420 14.22 -3.42 -10.89
N PRO A 421 15.47 -3.60 -10.42
CA PRO A 421 16.47 -2.52 -10.38
C PRO A 421 16.88 -1.98 -11.75
N SER A 422 16.61 -2.71 -12.84
CA SER A 422 16.92 -2.25 -14.21
C SER A 422 15.79 -1.44 -14.83
N ARG A 423 14.64 -1.33 -14.16
CA ARG A 423 13.50 -0.55 -14.64
C ARG A 423 13.74 0.93 -14.43
N GLN A 424 13.53 1.71 -15.48
CA GLN A 424 13.42 3.17 -15.38
C GLN A 424 12.09 3.52 -14.70
N VAL A 425 12.16 4.07 -13.49
CA VAL A 425 10.99 4.58 -12.79
C VAL A 425 10.73 6.02 -13.20
N SER A 426 9.46 6.34 -13.50
CA SER A 426 8.99 7.68 -13.84
C SER A 426 7.99 8.15 -12.79
N VAL A 427 8.08 9.41 -12.35
CA VAL A 427 7.24 9.93 -11.27
C VAL A 427 6.19 10.91 -11.80
N ALA A 428 4.90 10.57 -11.66
CA ALA A 428 3.79 11.34 -12.24
C ALA A 428 3.26 12.46 -11.32
N ASP A 429 3.24 12.25 -10.01
CA ASP A 429 2.74 13.20 -9.02
C ASP A 429 3.50 13.02 -7.70
N ILE A 430 3.56 14.07 -6.89
CA ILE A 430 4.26 14.07 -5.59
C ILE A 430 3.54 14.92 -4.56
N THR A 431 3.70 14.57 -3.29
CA THR A 431 3.22 15.38 -2.15
C THR A 431 4.11 15.16 -0.93
N VAL A 432 4.14 16.14 -0.03
CA VAL A 432 4.97 16.10 1.20
C VAL A 432 4.07 16.29 2.42
N SER A 433 4.27 15.45 3.44
CA SER A 433 3.47 15.48 4.65
C SER A 433 3.78 16.71 5.51
N PRO A 434 2.82 17.16 6.32
CA PRO A 434 3.13 17.92 7.53
C PRO A 434 4.11 17.14 8.43
N ALA A 435 4.71 17.84 9.39
CA ALA A 435 5.52 17.16 10.40
C ALA A 435 4.61 16.25 11.25
N THR A 436 4.99 14.99 11.38
CA THR A 436 4.39 14.02 12.30
C THR A 436 4.74 14.34 13.75
N HIS A 437 4.12 13.64 14.71
CA HIS A 437 4.37 13.87 16.13
C HIS A 437 5.83 13.60 16.54
N ASP A 438 6.56 12.74 15.83
CA ASP A 438 7.99 12.48 16.00
C ASP A 438 8.88 13.41 15.13
N PHE A 439 8.31 14.50 14.62
CA PHE A 439 8.95 15.51 13.78
C PHE A 439 9.47 15.00 12.43
N LYS A 440 9.01 13.83 12.00
CA LYS A 440 9.33 13.29 10.67
C LYS A 440 8.49 13.94 9.58
N ARG A 441 9.00 13.91 8.36
CA ARG A 441 8.27 14.30 7.16
C ARG A 441 8.47 13.27 6.07
N TYR A 442 7.39 12.92 5.40
CA TYR A 442 7.39 11.91 4.36
C TYR A 442 6.99 12.52 3.03
N LEU A 443 7.66 12.08 1.96
CA LEU A 443 7.27 12.39 0.59
C LEU A 443 6.65 11.14 -0.03
N TYR A 444 5.46 11.29 -0.61
CA TYR A 444 4.84 10.27 -1.45
C TYR A 444 5.01 10.64 -2.92
N ALA A 445 5.45 9.68 -3.72
CA ALA A 445 5.67 9.83 -5.16
C ALA A 445 4.92 8.73 -5.92
N VAL A 446 4.20 9.11 -6.97
CA VAL A 446 3.43 8.17 -7.81
C VAL A 446 4.34 7.58 -8.89
N ASP A 447 4.59 6.27 -8.83
CA ASP A 447 5.20 5.54 -9.94
C ASP A 447 4.20 5.45 -11.10
N LYS A 448 4.51 6.15 -12.20
CA LYS A 448 3.62 6.28 -13.36
C LYS A 448 3.29 4.93 -14.03
N PHE A 449 4.21 3.98 -14.01
CA PHE A 449 4.07 2.72 -14.75
C PHE A 449 3.41 1.64 -13.90
N ASP A 450 3.84 1.49 -12.64
CA ASP A 450 3.25 0.51 -11.73
C ASP A 450 1.94 1.01 -11.10
N GLY A 451 1.72 2.33 -11.08
CA GLY A 451 0.57 2.93 -10.42
C GLY A 451 0.61 2.81 -8.90
N SER A 452 1.80 2.68 -8.32
CA SER A 452 2.08 2.50 -6.88
C SER A 452 2.63 3.78 -6.24
N LEU A 453 2.67 3.84 -4.90
CA LEU A 453 3.31 4.94 -4.17
C LEU A 453 4.69 4.57 -3.63
N ILE A 454 5.70 5.37 -3.97
CA ILE A 454 7.05 5.33 -3.41
C ILE A 454 7.11 6.30 -2.22
N VAL A 455 7.77 5.89 -1.14
CA VAL A 455 7.84 6.67 0.10
C VAL A 455 9.28 7.08 0.40
N TYR A 456 9.50 8.32 0.83
CA TYR A 456 10.81 8.83 1.26
C TYR A 456 10.73 9.53 2.61
N ASP A 457 11.76 9.37 3.45
CA ASP A 457 12.00 10.27 4.60
C ASP A 457 12.69 11.54 4.09
N VAL A 458 11.97 12.66 4.20
CA VAL A 458 12.44 14.00 3.78
C VAL A 458 12.55 14.96 4.96
N THR A 459 12.69 14.42 6.17
CA THR A 459 12.80 15.20 7.41
C THR A 459 13.96 16.19 7.37
N ASP A 460 15.16 15.72 7.01
CA ASP A 460 16.32 16.56 6.75
C ASP A 460 16.76 16.38 5.30
N PRO A 461 16.47 17.37 4.43
CA PRO A 461 16.77 17.30 3.01
C PRO A 461 18.27 17.31 2.70
N LEU A 462 19.18 17.41 3.68
CA LEU A 462 20.63 17.30 3.49
C LEU A 462 21.19 15.95 3.96
N SER A 463 20.70 15.40 5.07
CA SER A 463 21.26 14.18 5.68
C SER A 463 20.45 12.91 5.44
N THR A 464 19.17 12.99 5.05
CA THR A 464 18.37 11.78 4.83
C THR A 464 18.84 10.98 3.62
N GLN A 465 18.61 9.66 3.69
CA GLN A 465 18.92 8.75 2.60
C GLN A 465 18.05 9.06 1.37
N ARG A 466 18.66 8.97 0.18
CA ARG A 466 18.03 9.36 -1.09
C ARG A 466 17.31 8.23 -1.81
N SER A 467 17.26 7.05 -1.23
CA SER A 467 16.58 5.89 -1.79
C SER A 467 15.19 5.73 -1.17
N PRO A 468 14.26 5.04 -1.84
CA PRO A 468 12.94 4.74 -1.28
C PRO A 468 13.04 4.03 0.07
N LEU A 469 12.19 4.40 1.01
CA LEU A 469 11.98 3.66 2.24
C LEU A 469 11.45 2.25 1.91
N THR A 470 11.79 1.29 2.78
CA THR A 470 11.37 -0.10 2.64
C THR A 470 10.38 -0.50 3.72
N ARG A 471 9.56 -1.49 3.42
CA ARG A 471 8.61 -2.06 4.36
C ARG A 471 9.37 -2.88 5.42
N PRO A 472 9.09 -2.69 6.72
CA PRO A 472 9.58 -3.59 7.74
C PRO A 472 8.94 -4.97 7.56
N ASN A 473 9.70 -6.04 7.83
CA ASN A 473 9.21 -7.41 7.80
C ASN A 473 8.47 -7.78 6.49
N PRO A 474 9.10 -7.58 5.30
CA PRO A 474 8.46 -7.79 4.00
C PRO A 474 7.95 -9.22 3.79
N GLU A 475 8.48 -10.19 4.53
CA GLU A 475 8.05 -11.59 4.54
C GLU A 475 6.63 -11.80 5.06
N LEU A 476 6.09 -10.89 5.87
CA LEU A 476 4.72 -10.98 6.39
C LEU A 476 3.68 -10.57 5.35
N ASN A 477 4.08 -9.87 4.28
CA ASN A 477 3.24 -9.58 3.13
C ASN A 477 4.06 -9.53 1.83
N PRO A 478 4.46 -10.70 1.30
CA PRO A 478 5.34 -10.79 0.14
C PRO A 478 4.63 -10.42 -1.17
N PHE A 479 3.31 -10.27 -1.14
CA PHE A 479 2.47 -9.89 -2.28
C PHE A 479 2.50 -8.39 -2.56
N GLN A 480 3.01 -7.60 -1.62
CA GLN A 480 3.33 -6.19 -1.82
C GLN A 480 4.81 -6.05 -2.19
N PRO A 481 5.15 -5.12 -3.10
CA PRO A 481 6.53 -4.73 -3.28
C PRO A 481 7.17 -4.20 -1.97
N PRO A 482 8.47 -4.44 -1.75
CA PRO A 482 9.14 -4.07 -0.51
C PRO A 482 9.44 -2.57 -0.36
N ASP A 483 9.39 -1.77 -1.44
CA ASP A 483 9.82 -0.36 -1.48
C ASP A 483 8.70 0.63 -1.86
N ARG A 484 7.44 0.16 -1.86
CA ARG A 484 6.28 0.93 -2.34
C ARG A 484 4.97 0.32 -1.83
N ILE A 485 3.90 1.11 -1.92
CA ILE A 485 2.53 0.69 -1.61
C ILE A 485 1.82 0.42 -2.94
N ALA A 486 1.34 -0.81 -3.15
CA ALA A 486 0.58 -1.19 -4.34
C ALA A 486 -0.94 -1.16 -4.07
N PHE A 487 -1.69 -0.82 -5.12
CA PHE A 487 -3.13 -0.59 -5.09
C PHE A 487 -3.86 -1.45 -6.13
N PRO A 488 -5.18 -1.69 -5.98
CA PRO A 488 -5.95 -2.47 -6.96
C PRO A 488 -6.13 -1.78 -8.31
N SER A 489 -5.87 -0.47 -8.40
CA SER A 489 -5.90 0.35 -9.61
C SER A 489 -4.77 1.37 -9.52
N PRO A 490 -4.20 1.86 -10.65
CA PRO A 490 -3.14 2.85 -10.63
C PRO A 490 -3.52 4.13 -9.89
N VAL A 491 -2.61 4.66 -9.08
CA VAL A 491 -2.73 5.98 -8.45
C VAL A 491 -2.52 7.08 -9.49
N VAL A 492 -3.40 8.08 -9.49
CA VAL A 492 -3.34 9.25 -10.39
C VAL A 492 -2.95 10.54 -9.67
N ALA A 493 -3.31 10.67 -8.39
CA ALA A 493 -2.99 11.84 -7.58
C ALA A 493 -2.91 11.47 -6.10
N VAL A 494 -2.11 12.23 -5.34
CA VAL A 494 -1.88 11.96 -3.92
C VAL A 494 -1.86 13.25 -3.08
N ALA A 495 -2.45 13.20 -1.88
CA ALA A 495 -2.42 14.31 -0.93
C ALA A 495 -2.26 13.79 0.51
N PHE A 496 -1.72 14.65 1.40
CA PHE A 496 -1.79 14.45 2.83
C PHE A 496 -2.88 15.34 3.44
N ALA A 497 -3.56 14.84 4.47
CA ALA A 497 -4.42 15.65 5.33
C ALA A 497 -3.95 15.53 6.79
N ARG A 498 -3.83 16.67 7.47
CA ARG A 498 -3.76 16.75 8.94
C ARG A 498 -5.16 17.09 9.43
N HIS A 499 -5.83 16.11 10.03
CA HIS A 499 -7.21 16.24 10.48
C HIS A 499 -7.31 15.92 11.97
N ASP A 500 -8.15 16.67 12.68
CA ASP A 500 -8.28 16.56 14.13
C ASP A 500 -9.71 16.90 14.56
N PHE A 501 -10.09 16.40 15.74
CA PHE A 501 -11.33 16.72 16.43
C PHE A 501 -10.98 17.42 17.75
N PRO A 502 -10.76 18.75 17.74
CA PRO A 502 -10.22 19.46 18.88
C PRO A 502 -11.07 19.27 20.14
N LEU A 503 -10.43 19.01 21.28
CA LEU A 503 -11.10 18.86 22.56
C LEU A 503 -11.49 20.24 23.10
N SER A 504 -12.76 20.62 22.99
CA SER A 504 -13.30 21.86 23.59
C SER A 504 -13.86 21.67 25.00
N LEU A 505 -14.10 20.42 25.41
CA LEU A 505 -14.68 20.03 26.69
C LEU A 505 -13.86 18.90 27.30
N ALA A 506 -13.43 19.05 28.56
CA ALA A 506 -12.79 17.98 29.35
C ALA A 506 -13.79 17.49 30.39
N GLY A 507 -14.59 16.50 30.02
CA GLY A 507 -15.83 16.22 30.71
C GLY A 507 -16.76 17.45 30.71
N ASN A 508 -17.41 17.79 31.83
CA ASN A 508 -18.36 18.93 31.91
C ASN A 508 -17.65 20.30 32.02
N ILE A 509 -16.34 20.36 31.77
CA ILE A 509 -15.53 21.56 31.94
C ILE A 509 -15.16 22.10 30.56
N ALA A 510 -15.64 23.31 30.24
CA ALA A 510 -15.22 24.05 29.05
C ALA A 510 -13.73 24.39 29.14
N LEU A 511 -12.99 24.08 28.07
CA LEU A 511 -11.58 24.45 27.97
C LEU A 511 -11.47 25.85 27.33
N PRO A 512 -10.64 26.75 27.89
CA PRO A 512 -10.44 28.10 27.33
C PRO A 512 -9.94 28.07 25.89
N ASP A 513 -9.09 27.08 25.57
CA ASP A 513 -8.57 26.81 24.24
C ASP A 513 -8.80 25.34 23.91
N ALA A 514 -9.36 25.07 22.73
CA ALA A 514 -9.55 23.71 22.27
C ALA A 514 -8.18 23.00 22.09
N LYS A 515 -8.04 21.78 22.61
CA LYS A 515 -6.79 21.03 22.53
C LYS A 515 -6.73 20.21 21.25
N THR A 516 -5.69 20.43 20.45
CA THR A 516 -5.41 19.72 19.20
C THR A 516 -4.12 18.91 19.30
N GLY A 517 -3.93 17.91 18.46
CA GLY A 517 -2.67 17.15 18.43
C GLY A 517 -2.48 16.23 19.63
N VAL A 518 -3.56 15.82 20.28
CA VAL A 518 -3.49 15.01 21.50
C VAL A 518 -3.61 13.53 21.12
N LEU A 519 -2.60 12.74 21.51
CA LEU A 519 -2.63 11.29 21.38
C LEU A 519 -3.68 10.69 22.30
N CYS A 520 -4.34 9.61 21.86
CA CYS A 520 -5.14 8.81 22.77
C CYS A 520 -4.23 8.18 23.83
N ASN A 521 -4.71 8.05 25.06
CA ASN A 521 -3.88 7.56 26.16
C ASN A 521 -4.56 6.40 26.89
N PRO A 522 -4.21 5.12 26.67
CA PRO A 522 -4.84 3.97 27.32
C PRO A 522 -4.31 3.69 28.75
N ASN A 523 -3.39 4.51 29.27
CA ASN A 523 -2.67 4.22 30.51
C ASN A 523 -3.60 4.23 31.74
N PRO A 524 -3.72 3.13 32.49
CA PRO A 524 -4.62 3.04 33.64
C PRO A 524 -4.25 4.03 34.77
N ASN A 525 -2.99 4.47 34.84
CA ASN A 525 -2.56 5.47 35.84
C ASN A 525 -3.26 6.82 35.65
N VAL A 526 -3.62 7.19 34.42
CA VAL A 526 -4.33 8.45 34.15
C VAL A 526 -5.71 8.42 34.78
N ALA A 527 -6.44 7.31 34.63
CA ALA A 527 -7.77 7.13 35.24
C ALA A 527 -7.69 7.18 36.77
N ASN A 528 -6.69 6.52 37.34
CA ASN A 528 -6.46 6.49 38.79
C ASN A 528 -6.08 7.86 39.38
N ALA A 529 -5.58 8.78 38.56
CA ALA A 529 -5.14 10.10 38.97
C ALA A 529 -6.23 11.19 38.81
N ILE A 530 -7.41 10.86 38.28
CA ILE A 530 -8.50 11.84 38.12
C ILE A 530 -9.05 12.24 39.48
N THR A 531 -9.04 13.55 39.75
CA THR A 531 -9.69 14.12 40.94
C THR A 531 -11.10 14.58 40.59
N PRO A 532 -12.14 14.26 41.38
CA PRO A 532 -13.51 14.72 41.11
C PRO A 532 -13.60 16.23 40.91
N GLY A 533 -14.23 16.66 39.81
CA GLY A 533 -14.39 18.08 39.47
C GLY A 533 -13.16 18.75 38.87
N GLN A 534 -12.12 17.99 38.50
CA GLN A 534 -10.96 18.47 37.74
C GLN A 534 -10.81 17.68 36.44
N PRO A 535 -10.22 18.28 35.38
CA PRO A 535 -9.89 17.52 34.18
C PRO A 535 -8.84 16.44 34.49
N ALA A 536 -8.82 15.37 33.69
CA ALA A 536 -7.76 14.38 33.73
C ALA A 536 -6.37 15.04 33.58
N PRO A 537 -5.33 14.50 34.26
CA PRO A 537 -3.97 15.07 34.19
C PRO A 537 -3.35 14.97 32.79
N ASP A 538 -3.89 14.09 31.94
CA ASP A 538 -3.55 13.94 30.54
C ASP A 538 -4.85 13.99 29.71
N PHE A 539 -4.91 14.87 28.71
CA PHE A 539 -6.11 15.06 27.88
C PHE A 539 -6.38 13.91 26.92
N GLY A 540 -5.39 13.04 26.66
CA GLY A 540 -5.53 11.82 25.86
C GLY A 540 -6.53 10.83 26.45
N PHE A 541 -6.83 10.96 27.74
CA PHE A 541 -7.91 10.23 28.42
C PHE A 541 -9.27 10.36 27.70
N TYR A 542 -9.57 11.54 27.15
CA TYR A 542 -10.87 11.82 26.53
C TYR A 542 -11.04 11.26 25.11
N TYR A 543 -10.01 10.62 24.57
CA TYR A 543 -10.04 9.99 23.24
C TYR A 543 -10.13 8.45 23.27
N ARG A 544 -10.24 7.85 24.45
CA ARG A 544 -10.35 6.39 24.67
C ARG A 544 -11.65 5.78 24.11
N ALA A 545 -11.67 4.45 24.02
CA ALA A 545 -12.86 3.70 23.62
C ALA A 545 -13.90 3.51 24.75
N ASP A 546 -13.63 3.88 26.02
CA ASP A 546 -14.32 3.34 27.21
C ASP A 546 -15.60 4.03 27.66
N GLN A 547 -15.89 5.23 27.19
CA GLN A 547 -16.78 6.08 27.97
C GLN A 547 -18.25 5.85 27.60
N ASN A 548 -18.94 5.15 28.51
CA ASN A 548 -20.38 4.91 28.52
C ASN A 548 -21.18 6.13 28.05
N GLN A 549 -22.18 5.89 27.20
CA GLN A 549 -23.14 6.88 26.67
C GLN A 549 -24.04 7.57 27.74
N ASN A 550 -23.72 7.44 29.03
CA ASN A 550 -24.54 7.93 30.15
C ASN A 550 -23.96 9.15 30.88
N GLU A 551 -22.82 9.69 30.47
CA GLU A 551 -22.46 11.06 30.79
C GLU A 551 -22.58 11.91 29.52
N SER A 552 -23.25 13.07 29.65
CA SER A 552 -23.62 14.03 28.60
C SER A 552 -22.42 14.74 27.95
N LEU A 553 -21.35 13.99 27.66
CA LEU A 553 -19.99 14.46 27.39
C LEU A 553 -19.29 13.73 26.24
N THR A 554 -20.02 12.86 25.56
CA THR A 554 -19.54 12.22 24.33
C THR A 554 -19.64 13.24 23.20
N GLN A 555 -18.49 13.69 22.69
CA GLN A 555 -18.50 14.29 21.36
C GLN A 555 -18.04 13.27 20.30
N PHE A 556 -17.19 12.28 20.63
CA PHE A 556 -16.58 11.45 19.59
C PHE A 556 -16.24 10.00 19.99
N THR A 557 -16.65 9.00 19.20
CA THR A 557 -16.30 7.57 19.35
C THR A 557 -15.03 7.22 18.57
N LEU A 558 -14.12 6.41 19.14
CA LEU A 558 -12.94 5.91 18.44
C LEU A 558 -13.37 4.93 17.33
N GLY A 559 -12.82 5.07 16.13
CA GLY A 559 -13.22 4.22 15.02
C GLY A 559 -12.40 4.41 13.74
N PRO A 560 -12.55 3.49 12.77
CA PRO A 560 -11.72 3.48 11.56
C PRO A 560 -11.98 4.67 10.63
N THR A 561 -13.22 5.16 10.59
CA THR A 561 -13.65 6.35 9.83
C THR A 561 -13.35 7.66 10.56
N ARG A 562 -12.92 7.62 11.82
CA ARG A 562 -12.49 8.81 12.54
C ARG A 562 -11.00 9.01 12.32
N LEU A 563 -10.65 9.96 11.46
CA LEU A 563 -9.28 10.19 11.03
C LEU A 563 -8.61 11.29 11.87
N ARG A 564 -8.18 10.99 13.11
CA ARG A 564 -7.41 11.93 13.93
C ARG A 564 -5.90 11.72 13.76
N GLY A 565 -5.21 12.68 13.15
CA GLY A 565 -3.78 12.57 12.84
C GLY A 565 -3.41 13.06 11.44
N ILE A 566 -2.35 12.47 10.88
CA ILE A 566 -1.90 12.70 9.50
C ILE A 566 -2.16 11.44 8.70
N PHE A 567 -2.85 11.61 7.57
CA PHE A 567 -3.20 10.52 6.67
C PHE A 567 -2.81 10.89 5.24
N GLY A 568 -2.33 9.90 4.49
CA GLY A 568 -2.16 9.99 3.05
C GLY A 568 -3.43 9.53 2.34
N PHE A 569 -3.74 10.14 1.21
CA PHE A 569 -4.88 9.77 0.37
C PHE A 569 -4.42 9.54 -1.05
N ALA A 570 -4.61 8.32 -1.55
CA ALA A 570 -4.32 7.94 -2.91
C ALA A 570 -5.60 7.94 -3.75
N THR A 571 -5.68 8.82 -4.74
CA THR A 571 -6.78 8.81 -5.72
C THR A 571 -6.40 7.86 -6.84
N LEU A 572 -7.24 6.87 -7.09
CA LEU A 572 -7.03 5.84 -8.11
C LEU A 572 -7.75 6.20 -9.42
N ALA A 573 -7.24 5.69 -10.54
CA ALA A 573 -7.83 5.87 -11.87
C ALA A 573 -9.26 5.33 -11.98
N ASN A 574 -9.66 4.39 -11.11
CA ASN A 574 -11.01 3.84 -11.03
C ASN A 574 -11.97 4.67 -10.13
N GLY A 575 -11.54 5.85 -9.64
CA GLY A 575 -12.37 6.75 -8.82
C GLY A 575 -12.50 6.36 -7.37
N GLN A 576 -11.66 5.44 -6.88
CA GLN A 576 -11.53 5.21 -5.44
C GLN A 576 -10.49 6.16 -4.85
N VAL A 577 -10.79 6.74 -3.69
CA VAL A 577 -9.82 7.49 -2.87
C VAL A 577 -9.55 6.65 -1.63
N ILE A 578 -8.32 6.16 -1.46
CA ILE A 578 -7.93 5.22 -0.39
C ILE A 578 -7.12 5.96 0.68
N ALA A 579 -7.46 5.74 1.95
CA ALA A 579 -6.75 6.30 3.10
C ALA A 579 -5.56 5.44 3.53
N ILE A 580 -4.47 6.11 3.91
CA ILE A 580 -3.19 5.52 4.33
C ILE A 580 -2.80 6.14 5.67
N ASP A 581 -2.55 5.32 6.69
CA ASP A 581 -2.05 5.76 7.99
C ASP A 581 -0.62 6.31 7.82
N VAL A 582 -0.33 7.49 8.37
CA VAL A 582 1.02 8.10 8.39
C VAL A 582 1.43 8.40 9.82
N ASP A 583 0.54 9.09 10.54
CA ASP A 583 0.67 9.38 11.96
C ASP A 583 -0.74 9.39 12.59
N ASP A 584 -1.17 8.24 13.10
CA ASP A 584 -2.50 8.06 13.68
C ASP A 584 -2.48 8.33 15.18
N TRP A 585 -3.10 9.42 15.61
CA TRP A 585 -3.11 9.83 17.02
C TRP A 585 -4.04 8.96 17.88
N ASP A 586 -4.83 8.06 17.28
CA ASP A 586 -5.60 7.02 17.97
C ASP A 586 -4.84 5.70 18.12
N ALA A 587 -3.66 5.54 17.52
CA ALA A 587 -2.90 4.30 17.53
C ALA A 587 -2.66 3.69 18.93
N PRO A 588 -2.33 4.46 20.00
CA PRO A 588 -2.17 3.90 21.35
C PRO A 588 -3.44 3.24 21.90
N CYS A 589 -4.62 3.62 21.42
CA CYS A 589 -5.88 3.03 21.85
C CYS A 589 -6.43 2.02 20.83
N ARG A 590 -5.84 1.92 19.63
CA ARG A 590 -6.20 0.95 18.59
C ARG A 590 -5.37 -0.33 18.71
N ARG A 591 -5.69 -1.15 19.71
CA ARG A 591 -4.89 -2.33 20.06
C ARG A 591 -5.64 -3.33 20.95
N PRO A 592 -5.08 -4.53 21.19
CA PRO A 592 -5.56 -5.44 22.23
C PRO A 592 -5.45 -4.83 23.63
N VAL A 593 -6.17 -5.40 24.60
CA VAL A 593 -6.09 -4.99 26.02
C VAL A 593 -4.70 -5.28 26.61
N THR A 594 -4.10 -6.40 26.21
CA THR A 594 -2.79 -6.85 26.69
C THR A 594 -1.86 -7.02 25.50
N ILE A 595 -0.64 -6.48 25.63
CA ILE A 595 0.44 -6.59 24.65
C ILE A 595 1.66 -7.17 25.38
N GLY A 596 2.17 -8.29 24.90
CA GLY A 596 3.33 -8.98 25.48
C GLY A 596 3.04 -10.41 25.92
N PRO A 597 4.08 -11.19 26.26
CA PRO A 597 4.05 -12.64 26.36
C PRO A 597 3.03 -13.13 27.39
N ASN A 598 1.90 -13.66 26.91
CA ASN A 598 0.97 -14.44 27.72
C ASN A 598 1.49 -15.89 27.81
N PRO A 599 1.72 -16.45 29.02
CA PRO A 599 2.17 -17.83 29.17
C PRO A 599 1.20 -18.90 28.63
N ILE A 600 -0.03 -18.52 28.31
CA ILE A 600 -1.14 -19.42 27.96
C ILE A 600 -1.50 -19.34 26.47
N ASP A 601 -1.14 -18.26 25.77
CA ASP A 601 -1.39 -18.09 24.32
C ASP A 601 -0.06 -17.92 23.57
N PRO A 602 0.27 -18.77 22.58
CA PRO A 602 1.41 -18.53 21.70
C PRO A 602 1.15 -17.24 20.91
N GLU A 603 1.88 -16.17 21.23
CA GLU A 603 1.75 -14.84 20.62
C GLU A 603 1.47 -14.91 19.10
N PRO A 604 0.23 -14.62 18.64
CA PRO A 604 -0.09 -14.61 17.21
C PRO A 604 0.49 -13.39 16.49
N TRP A 605 1.19 -12.50 17.21
CA TRP A 605 1.78 -11.24 16.76
C TRP A 605 3.32 -11.26 16.85
N ALA A 606 3.98 -11.54 15.75
CA ALA A 606 5.43 -11.40 15.59
C ALA A 606 5.88 -9.93 15.58
N LEU A 607 4.98 -8.99 15.28
CA LEU A 607 5.24 -7.55 15.24
C LEU A 607 4.95 -6.83 16.56
N ALA A 608 4.35 -7.51 17.55
CA ALA A 608 4.06 -6.89 18.83
C ALA A 608 5.36 -6.64 19.60
N ILE A 609 5.88 -5.41 19.50
CA ILE A 609 6.96 -4.95 20.35
C ILE A 609 6.44 -4.92 21.79
N PRO A 610 7.05 -5.66 22.74
CA PRO A 610 6.62 -5.60 24.14
C PRO A 610 6.76 -4.19 24.68
N GLU A 611 5.66 -3.61 25.16
CA GLU A 611 5.69 -2.29 25.80
C GLU A 611 6.30 -2.39 27.21
N PRO A 612 7.17 -1.45 27.62
CA PRO A 612 7.67 -1.42 28.99
C PRO A 612 6.53 -1.05 29.96
N ALA A 613 6.57 -1.59 31.18
CA ALA A 613 5.63 -1.19 32.22
C ALA A 613 5.90 0.26 32.68
N ALA A 614 4.83 0.97 33.03
CA ALA A 614 4.94 2.28 33.67
C ALA A 614 5.86 2.23 34.91
N THR A 615 6.75 3.21 35.02
CA THR A 615 7.78 3.26 36.08
C THR A 615 7.26 3.81 37.41
N SER A 616 6.09 4.47 37.42
CA SER A 616 5.43 4.98 38.62
C SER A 616 3.92 5.19 38.40
N THR A 617 3.15 5.48 39.45
CA THR A 617 1.71 5.76 39.37
C THR A 617 1.36 7.14 38.80
N THR A 618 2.35 8.02 38.63
CA THR A 618 2.18 9.34 37.99
C THR A 618 2.80 9.38 36.59
N PHE A 619 3.26 8.22 36.11
CA PHE A 619 3.80 8.06 34.78
C PHE A 619 2.65 7.75 33.82
N PHE A 620 2.33 8.72 32.97
CA PHE A 620 1.13 8.74 32.13
C PHE A 620 1.41 8.45 30.67
N ASP A 621 2.56 7.90 30.36
CA ASP A 621 2.91 7.69 28.96
C ASP A 621 1.94 6.71 28.25
N PRO A 622 1.42 7.05 27.06
CA PRO A 622 0.47 6.21 26.34
C PRO A 622 1.04 4.89 25.80
N TYR A 623 2.36 4.75 25.65
CA TYR A 623 3.03 3.56 25.08
C TYR A 623 3.83 2.74 26.12
N HIS A 624 3.68 3.06 27.41
CA HIS A 624 4.25 2.30 28.51
C HIS A 624 3.20 1.51 29.28
N VAL A 625 2.39 0.77 28.53
CA VAL A 625 1.15 0.17 29.02
C VAL A 625 1.03 -1.25 28.48
N PRO A 626 1.82 -2.25 28.95
CA PRO A 626 1.67 -3.63 28.49
C PRO A 626 0.28 -4.23 28.75
N THR A 627 -0.49 -3.62 29.67
CA THR A 627 -1.89 -3.96 29.90
C THR A 627 -2.67 -2.67 30.14
N ALA A 628 -3.63 -2.39 29.24
CA ALA A 628 -4.55 -1.26 29.36
C ALA A 628 -5.64 -1.53 30.40
N ASP A 629 -6.37 -0.48 30.78
CA ASP A 629 -7.55 -0.57 31.64
C ASP A 629 -8.61 -1.54 31.03
N PRO A 630 -9.10 -2.55 31.77
CA PRO A 630 -9.87 -3.66 31.21
C PRO A 630 -11.12 -3.29 30.38
N ALA A 631 -11.19 -3.90 29.19
CA ALA A 631 -12.29 -3.99 28.23
C ALA A 631 -12.79 -2.71 27.56
N THR A 632 -12.42 -1.53 28.04
CA THR A 632 -13.06 -0.32 27.54
C THR A 632 -12.04 0.69 26.98
N ALA A 633 -10.83 0.84 27.53
CA ALA A 633 -9.94 1.96 27.14
C ALA A 633 -9.41 1.87 25.69
N VAL A 634 -9.44 0.68 25.10
CA VAL A 634 -8.91 0.35 23.77
C VAL A 634 -9.98 -0.26 22.86
N SER A 635 -9.74 -0.24 21.54
CA SER A 635 -10.67 -0.79 20.52
C SER A 635 -10.79 -2.32 20.53
N GLN A 636 -9.91 -3.01 21.26
CA GLN A 636 -9.81 -4.48 21.31
C GLN A 636 -9.59 -5.11 19.92
N GLU A 637 -8.94 -4.38 19.01
CA GLU A 637 -8.51 -4.93 17.73
C GLU A 637 -7.49 -6.05 17.97
N ALA A 638 -7.66 -7.18 17.27
CA ALA A 638 -6.82 -8.35 17.49
C ALA A 638 -5.52 -8.28 16.70
N TYR A 639 -5.32 -7.32 15.80
CA TYR A 639 -4.05 -7.11 15.12
C TYR A 639 -3.23 -6.06 15.85
N PHE A 640 -1.92 -6.26 15.96
CA PHE A 640 -1.03 -5.28 16.56
C PHE A 640 0.37 -5.28 15.93
N PRO A 641 0.89 -4.10 15.52
CA PRO A 641 0.18 -2.82 15.44
C PRO A 641 -0.89 -2.86 14.34
N VAL A 642 -2.14 -2.45 14.63
CA VAL A 642 -3.17 -2.32 13.59
C VAL A 642 -2.98 -1.03 12.78
N SER A 643 -2.44 0.00 13.44
CA SER A 643 -2.10 1.29 12.84
C SER A 643 -0.59 1.43 12.80
N ALA A 644 -0.05 1.60 11.60
CA ALA A 644 1.38 1.75 11.35
C ALA A 644 1.58 2.73 10.19
N PRO A 645 2.67 3.52 10.17
CA PRO A 645 2.98 4.39 9.06
C PRO A 645 3.01 3.64 7.72
N HIS A 646 2.48 4.27 6.68
CA HIS A 646 2.46 3.78 5.30
C HIS A 646 1.64 2.49 5.10
N ARG A 647 0.66 2.26 5.97
CA ARG A 647 -0.30 1.16 5.89
C ARG A 647 -1.66 1.63 5.36
N LEU A 648 -2.37 0.76 4.62
CA LEU A 648 -3.75 1.05 4.25
C LEU A 648 -4.64 1.05 5.50
N ARG A 649 -5.44 2.11 5.69
CA ARG A 649 -6.41 2.21 6.78
C ARG A 649 -7.51 1.16 6.59
N SER A 650 -7.86 0.40 7.63
CA SER A 650 -9.04 -0.48 7.59
C SER A 650 -10.34 0.33 7.62
N SER A 651 -11.40 -0.12 6.94
CA SER A 651 -12.74 0.48 7.01
C SER A 651 -13.54 0.06 8.24
N VAL A 652 -13.08 -0.97 8.96
CA VAL A 652 -13.74 -1.57 10.12
C VAL A 652 -12.73 -1.80 11.25
N LEU A 653 -13.20 -1.86 12.50
CA LEU A 653 -12.36 -2.32 13.60
C LEU A 653 -12.07 -3.80 13.36
N LEU A 654 -10.80 -4.19 13.40
CA LEU A 654 -10.39 -5.59 13.23
C LEU A 654 -10.53 -6.36 14.55
N ASN A 655 -11.78 -6.47 15.00
CA ASN A 655 -12.19 -7.22 16.18
C ASN A 655 -13.38 -8.14 15.86
N ASN A 656 -13.78 -8.95 16.82
CA ASN A 656 -14.98 -9.79 16.71
C ASN A 656 -15.93 -9.46 17.84
N THR A 657 -16.99 -8.71 17.54
CA THR A 657 -18.01 -8.34 18.51
C THR A 657 -19.40 -8.54 17.92
N SER A 658 -20.42 -8.65 18.78
CA SER A 658 -21.80 -8.76 18.34
C SER A 658 -22.33 -7.48 17.67
N SER A 659 -21.69 -6.32 17.90
CA SER A 659 -22.12 -5.02 17.37
C SER A 659 -21.43 -4.66 16.05
N THR A 660 -20.13 -4.95 15.89
CA THR A 660 -19.36 -4.66 14.67
C THR A 660 -19.42 -5.82 13.68
N GLY A 661 -19.62 -7.05 14.15
CA GLY A 661 -19.52 -8.25 13.34
C GLY A 661 -18.18 -8.95 13.53
N ASN A 662 -17.88 -9.89 12.63
CA ASN A 662 -16.67 -10.70 12.70
C ASN A 662 -15.68 -10.24 11.62
N HIS A 663 -14.66 -9.49 12.05
CA HIS A 663 -13.61 -8.93 11.19
C HIS A 663 -12.24 -9.57 11.40
N LEU A 664 -12.22 -10.77 11.99
CA LEU A 664 -11.01 -11.55 12.18
C LEU A 664 -10.92 -12.67 11.15
N PRO A 665 -9.69 -13.11 10.81
CA PRO A 665 -9.49 -14.29 10.00
C PRO A 665 -10.20 -15.49 10.62
N ARG A 666 -10.94 -16.21 9.79
CA ARG A 666 -11.74 -17.36 10.23
C ARG A 666 -11.91 -18.39 9.15
N PHE A 667 -12.27 -19.59 9.58
CA PHE A 667 -12.78 -20.61 8.66
C PHE A 667 -14.18 -20.22 8.17
N GLN A 668 -14.39 -20.24 6.86
CA GLN A 668 -15.73 -20.23 6.27
C GLN A 668 -16.40 -21.61 6.39
N THR A 669 -15.60 -22.67 6.36
CA THR A 669 -16.03 -24.07 6.55
C THR A 669 -15.05 -24.77 7.48
N ALA A 670 -15.55 -25.58 8.42
CA ALA A 670 -14.69 -26.42 9.25
C ALA A 670 -13.80 -27.32 8.36
N PRO A 671 -12.53 -27.54 8.72
CA PRO A 671 -11.66 -28.43 7.97
C PRO A 671 -12.23 -29.85 7.85
N ILE A 672 -12.27 -30.36 6.62
CA ILE A 672 -12.70 -31.73 6.33
C ILE A 672 -11.48 -32.53 5.90
N VAL A 673 -11.30 -33.70 6.49
CA VAL A 673 -10.24 -34.65 6.14
C VAL A 673 -10.80 -35.80 5.32
N SER A 674 -10.12 -36.14 4.23
CA SER A 674 -10.51 -37.24 3.34
C SER A 674 -9.29 -37.86 2.69
N THR A 675 -9.41 -39.09 2.22
CA THR A 675 -8.38 -39.76 1.40
C THR A 675 -9.05 -40.26 0.13
N LYS A 676 -8.54 -39.88 -1.05
CA LYS A 676 -9.17 -40.20 -2.36
C LYS A 676 -10.68 -39.86 -2.38
N ASP A 677 -10.99 -38.67 -1.87
CA ASP A 677 -12.36 -38.12 -1.70
C ASP A 677 -13.30 -38.91 -0.78
N ILE A 678 -12.79 -39.88 -0.01
CA ILE A 678 -13.53 -40.59 1.03
C ILE A 678 -13.27 -39.90 2.38
N PRO A 679 -14.29 -39.32 3.05
CA PRO A 679 -14.11 -38.69 4.35
C PRO A 679 -13.59 -39.66 5.41
N LEU A 680 -12.62 -39.22 6.22
CA LEU A 680 -12.11 -40.01 7.35
C LEU A 680 -12.88 -39.68 8.64
N PRO A 681 -13.07 -40.65 9.55
CA PRO A 681 -13.75 -40.42 10.83
C PRO A 681 -12.90 -39.52 11.74
N THR A 682 -13.50 -38.44 12.27
CA THR A 682 -12.85 -37.49 13.19
C THR A 682 -13.28 -37.66 14.65
N THR A 683 -14.20 -38.59 14.92
CA THR A 683 -14.68 -38.92 16.27
C THR A 683 -14.83 -40.44 16.42
N GLY A 684 -14.88 -40.95 17.66
CA GLY A 684 -14.99 -42.39 17.94
C GLY A 684 -13.68 -43.16 17.81
N ALA A 685 -13.72 -44.48 18.00
CA ALA A 685 -12.52 -45.33 18.00
C ALA A 685 -11.75 -45.32 16.67
N ASP A 686 -12.44 -45.17 15.54
CA ASP A 686 -11.79 -45.14 14.23
C ASP A 686 -11.01 -43.83 13.97
N SER A 687 -11.25 -42.78 14.78
CA SER A 687 -10.51 -41.51 14.68
C SER A 687 -9.03 -41.63 15.09
N ASP A 688 -8.64 -42.73 15.73
CA ASP A 688 -7.24 -43.05 16.05
C ASP A 688 -6.36 -43.23 14.81
N ARG A 689 -6.97 -43.48 13.65
CA ARG A 689 -6.29 -43.61 12.34
C ARG A 689 -6.27 -42.31 11.54
N THR A 690 -6.87 -41.24 12.06
CA THR A 690 -7.05 -39.98 11.34
C THR A 690 -6.05 -38.94 11.84
N PRO A 691 -5.28 -38.29 10.94
CA PRO A 691 -4.39 -37.19 11.34
C PRO A 691 -5.18 -36.01 11.91
N ARG A 692 -4.54 -35.20 12.76
CA ARG A 692 -5.17 -34.02 13.39
C ARG A 692 -4.49 -32.74 12.94
N LEU A 693 -5.27 -31.77 12.48
CA LEU A 693 -4.80 -30.45 12.07
C LEU A 693 -4.94 -29.45 13.21
N ASN A 694 -3.83 -28.80 13.57
CA ASN A 694 -3.84 -27.59 14.37
C ASN A 694 -3.46 -26.41 13.47
N LEU A 695 -4.26 -25.35 13.47
CA LEU A 695 -4.05 -24.17 12.64
C LEU A 695 -4.28 -22.91 13.47
N LEU A 696 -3.38 -21.94 13.31
CA LEU A 696 -3.45 -20.62 13.92
C LEU A 696 -3.27 -19.54 12.85
N PHE A 697 -4.22 -18.62 12.74
CA PHE A 697 -4.12 -17.48 11.81
C PHE A 697 -3.02 -16.50 12.25
N SER A 698 -2.31 -15.91 11.28
CA SER A 698 -1.40 -14.79 11.54
C SER A 698 -2.21 -13.52 11.83
N LEU A 699 -1.88 -12.85 12.93
CA LEU A 699 -2.44 -11.54 13.29
C LEU A 699 -1.39 -10.43 13.17
N ASP A 700 -0.40 -10.64 12.29
CA ASP A 700 0.70 -9.70 12.06
C ASP A 700 0.28 -8.61 11.07
N VAL A 701 -0.25 -9.03 9.91
CA VAL A 701 -0.57 -8.13 8.80
C VAL A 701 -1.96 -8.47 8.23
N PRO A 702 -3.04 -7.73 8.55
CA PRO A 702 -4.36 -8.00 8.01
C PRO A 702 -4.45 -8.06 6.48
N GLU A 703 -3.64 -7.30 5.75
CA GLU A 703 -3.68 -7.24 4.28
C GLU A 703 -3.18 -8.51 3.61
N SER A 704 -2.43 -9.36 4.32
CA SER A 704 -2.03 -10.69 3.80
C SER A 704 -3.19 -11.69 3.85
N GLN A 705 -4.22 -11.41 4.66
CA GLN A 705 -5.38 -12.28 4.85
C GLN A 705 -6.39 -12.05 3.73
N ILE A 706 -6.49 -13.03 2.84
CA ILE A 706 -7.43 -13.00 1.72
C ILE A 706 -8.29 -14.26 1.69
N ASP A 707 -9.48 -14.13 1.11
CA ASP A 707 -10.44 -15.22 1.00
C ASP A 707 -9.91 -16.31 0.08
N GLN A 708 -9.70 -17.52 0.61
CA GLN A 708 -9.04 -18.61 -0.11
C GLN A 708 -9.55 -19.98 0.32
N ALA A 709 -9.66 -20.90 -0.63
CA ALA A 709 -9.73 -22.33 -0.30
C ALA A 709 -8.32 -22.93 -0.28
N TRP A 710 -8.07 -23.77 0.71
CA TRP A 710 -6.81 -24.44 0.95
C TRP A 710 -6.99 -25.96 0.91
N ALA A 711 -6.01 -26.61 0.29
CA ALA A 711 -5.85 -28.06 0.31
C ALA A 711 -4.48 -28.39 0.89
N LEU A 712 -4.45 -29.03 2.06
CA LEU A 712 -3.24 -29.57 2.67
C LEU A 712 -3.19 -31.06 2.38
N THR A 713 -2.34 -31.49 1.46
CA THR A 713 -2.33 -32.86 0.92
C THR A 713 -1.04 -33.58 1.30
N TYR A 714 -1.16 -34.78 1.88
CA TYR A 714 0.00 -35.61 2.19
C TYR A 714 0.60 -36.17 0.90
N GLU A 715 1.89 -35.93 0.72
CA GLU A 715 2.61 -36.18 -0.53
C GLU A 715 1.89 -35.62 -1.77
N GLY A 716 1.32 -34.42 -1.68
CA GLY A 716 0.54 -33.80 -2.74
C GLY A 716 1.36 -33.45 -3.99
N ALA A 717 0.67 -33.34 -5.13
CA ALA A 717 1.26 -32.88 -6.37
C ALA A 717 1.54 -31.38 -6.32
N ILE A 718 2.75 -30.98 -6.75
CA ILE A 718 3.14 -29.59 -6.92
C ILE A 718 2.48 -29.07 -8.22
N PRO A 719 1.72 -27.96 -8.18
CA PRO A 719 1.05 -27.43 -9.37
C PRO A 719 2.02 -27.02 -10.50
N GLY A 720 1.54 -27.04 -11.75
CA GLY A 720 2.26 -26.46 -12.89
C GLY A 720 3.16 -27.43 -13.68
N PHE A 721 3.14 -28.73 -13.38
CA PHE A 721 3.85 -29.75 -14.15
C PHE A 721 2.96 -30.54 -15.11
N ASP A 722 1.65 -30.37 -15.04
CA ASP A 722 0.67 -31.09 -15.84
C ASP A 722 0.93 -30.90 -17.35
N GLY A 723 0.96 -32.01 -18.08
CA GLY A 723 1.17 -32.00 -19.53
C GLY A 723 2.63 -31.84 -19.98
N LEU A 724 3.58 -31.65 -19.05
CA LEU A 724 5.00 -31.65 -19.38
C LEU A 724 5.51 -33.08 -19.61
N THR A 725 6.46 -33.21 -20.54
CA THR A 725 7.15 -34.46 -20.85
C THR A 725 8.65 -34.24 -20.66
N ALA A 726 9.36 -35.15 -20.00
CA ALA A 726 10.81 -35.06 -19.83
C ALA A 726 11.50 -36.15 -20.65
N ASN A 727 12.65 -35.80 -21.23
CA ASN A 727 13.54 -36.79 -21.84
C ASN A 727 14.31 -37.52 -20.75
N LEU A 728 14.41 -38.85 -20.89
CA LEU A 728 15.07 -39.75 -19.95
C LEU A 728 16.45 -40.13 -20.49
N VAL A 729 17.50 -39.60 -19.86
CA VAL A 729 18.90 -39.91 -20.17
C VAL A 729 19.64 -40.34 -18.91
N THR A 730 20.85 -40.88 -19.06
CA THR A 730 21.71 -41.22 -17.93
C THR A 730 23.14 -40.83 -18.26
N ALA A 731 23.86 -40.30 -17.26
CA ALA A 731 25.27 -39.95 -17.37
C ALA A 731 26.18 -40.88 -16.55
N ASP A 732 25.61 -41.80 -15.77
CA ASP A 732 26.32 -42.58 -14.75
C ASP A 732 26.01 -44.08 -14.81
N SER A 733 25.75 -44.59 -16.01
CA SER A 733 25.42 -46.01 -16.26
C SER A 733 24.18 -46.48 -15.49
N TYR A 734 23.13 -45.66 -15.42
CA TYR A 734 21.86 -45.93 -14.73
C TYR A 734 21.95 -46.05 -13.21
N GLN A 735 22.97 -45.45 -12.58
CA GLN A 735 22.94 -45.22 -11.13
C GLN A 735 21.93 -44.12 -10.77
N SER A 736 21.65 -43.21 -11.71
CA SER A 736 20.53 -42.27 -11.72
C SER A 736 19.97 -42.05 -13.13
N LEU A 737 18.83 -41.37 -13.21
CA LEU A 737 18.25 -40.89 -14.46
C LEU A 737 18.14 -39.36 -14.45
N ASP A 738 18.53 -38.75 -15.55
CA ASP A 738 18.38 -37.34 -15.84
C ASP A 738 17.07 -37.10 -16.59
N PHE A 739 16.27 -36.18 -16.07
CA PHE A 739 14.98 -35.74 -16.60
C PHE A 739 15.14 -34.33 -17.10
N SER A 740 15.30 -34.15 -18.41
CA SER A 740 15.55 -32.84 -18.99
C SER A 740 14.27 -32.25 -19.59
N GLN A 741 13.90 -31.05 -19.14
CA GLN A 741 12.76 -30.28 -19.62
C GLN A 741 13.05 -28.78 -19.43
N SER A 742 13.43 -28.09 -20.50
CA SER A 742 13.83 -26.67 -20.45
C SER A 742 12.70 -25.71 -20.09
N GLN A 743 11.43 -26.11 -20.26
CA GLN A 743 10.26 -25.36 -19.82
C GLN A 743 9.80 -25.76 -18.40
N GLY A 744 10.57 -26.62 -17.72
CA GLY A 744 10.23 -27.15 -16.40
C GLY A 744 10.12 -26.05 -15.36
N GLN A 745 11.07 -25.11 -15.35
CA GLN A 745 11.23 -24.06 -14.33
C GLN A 745 11.12 -24.66 -12.93
N PHE A 746 11.85 -25.76 -12.71
CA PHE A 746 11.68 -26.60 -11.52
C PHE A 746 11.97 -25.82 -10.24
N CYS A 747 12.93 -24.90 -10.27
CA CYS A 747 13.27 -24.11 -9.10
C CYS A 747 12.15 -23.12 -8.77
N ALA A 748 11.69 -22.33 -9.76
CA ALA A 748 10.62 -21.34 -9.54
C ALA A 748 9.27 -21.96 -9.12
N LYS A 749 9.05 -23.25 -9.43
CA LYS A 749 7.86 -24.01 -9.01
C LYS A 749 8.00 -24.68 -7.64
N GLY A 750 9.13 -24.54 -6.96
CA GLY A 750 9.29 -24.99 -5.57
C GLY A 750 9.79 -26.42 -5.37
N VAL A 751 10.50 -26.99 -6.35
CA VAL A 751 11.05 -28.35 -6.23
C VAL A 751 12.22 -28.38 -5.24
N GLU A 752 12.11 -29.23 -4.22
CA GLU A 752 13.14 -29.52 -3.21
C GLU A 752 13.82 -30.87 -3.52
N ASP A 753 15.14 -30.84 -3.76
CA ASP A 753 15.94 -32.06 -3.92
C ASP A 753 16.27 -32.72 -2.58
N TRP A 754 16.96 -33.86 -2.65
CA TRP A 754 17.33 -34.63 -1.46
C TRP A 754 18.22 -33.86 -0.47
N THR A 755 19.02 -32.91 -0.94
CA THR A 755 19.84 -32.07 -0.03
C THR A 755 18.94 -31.13 0.78
N GLN A 756 17.98 -30.47 0.13
CA GLN A 756 17.01 -29.60 0.81
C GLN A 756 16.16 -30.40 1.81
N GLY A 757 15.72 -31.59 1.40
CA GLY A 757 14.98 -32.49 2.28
C GLY A 757 15.79 -33.00 3.49
N ALA A 758 17.11 -33.21 3.33
CA ALA A 758 17.99 -33.55 4.45
C ALA A 758 18.13 -32.40 5.45
N GLN A 759 18.32 -31.16 4.98
CA GLN A 759 18.37 -29.97 5.86
C GLN A 759 17.07 -29.81 6.66
N ARG A 760 15.93 -30.03 6.01
CA ARG A 760 14.62 -30.05 6.67
C ARG A 760 14.49 -31.17 7.70
N ALA A 761 14.98 -32.37 7.39
CA ALA A 761 14.98 -33.50 8.31
C ALA A 761 15.80 -33.19 9.58
N ASP A 762 16.95 -32.56 9.44
CA ASP A 762 17.81 -32.17 10.56
C ASP A 762 17.12 -31.13 11.45
N ALA A 763 16.47 -30.12 10.87
CA ALA A 763 15.70 -29.12 11.60
C ALA A 763 14.53 -29.73 12.38
N ILE A 764 13.78 -30.67 11.75
CA ILE A 764 12.70 -31.41 12.41
C ILE A 764 13.26 -32.26 13.56
N ASN A 765 14.32 -33.03 13.31
CA ASN A 765 14.94 -33.90 14.31
C ASN A 765 15.49 -33.13 15.50
N ALA A 766 16.00 -31.91 15.31
CA ALA A 766 16.44 -31.04 16.39
C ALA A 766 15.27 -30.55 17.26
N ALA A 767 14.06 -30.44 16.70
CA ALA A 767 12.86 -30.00 17.42
C ALA A 767 12.07 -31.16 18.07
N LEU A 768 12.33 -32.41 17.69
CA LEU A 768 11.68 -33.60 18.26
C LEU A 768 12.35 -34.04 19.56
N THR A 769 11.54 -34.53 20.49
CA THR A 769 12.05 -35.18 21.72
C THR A 769 12.66 -36.56 21.47
N ALA A 770 12.21 -37.24 20.41
CA ALA A 770 12.74 -38.51 19.91
C ALA A 770 13.05 -38.37 18.40
N PRO A 771 14.31 -38.11 18.02
CA PRO A 771 14.70 -37.92 16.61
C PRO A 771 14.55 -39.19 15.77
N ASP A 772 14.06 -39.03 14.54
CA ASP A 772 13.99 -40.08 13.53
C ASP A 772 15.21 -39.96 12.59
N ARG A 773 16.21 -40.79 12.85
CA ARG A 773 17.50 -40.75 12.13
C ARG A 773 17.40 -41.09 10.64
N ASP A 774 16.30 -41.70 10.20
CA ASP A 774 16.07 -42.05 8.79
C ASP A 774 15.09 -41.08 8.10
N LEU A 775 14.68 -39.99 8.75
CA LEU A 775 13.80 -38.98 8.17
C LEU A 775 14.36 -38.36 6.87
N PHE A 776 15.66 -38.09 6.83
CA PHE A 776 16.32 -37.56 5.63
C PHE A 776 16.24 -38.51 4.43
N ARG A 777 16.04 -39.82 4.65
CA ARG A 777 15.85 -40.80 3.56
C ARG A 777 14.42 -40.79 3.01
N ARG A 778 13.53 -39.94 3.52
CA ARG A 778 12.12 -39.87 3.12
C ARG A 778 11.72 -38.49 2.62
N LEU A 779 12.38 -37.45 3.12
CA LEU A 779 12.16 -36.08 2.70
C LEU A 779 12.98 -35.78 1.44
N ALA A 780 12.33 -35.84 0.29
CA ALA A 780 12.76 -35.25 -0.98
C ALA A 780 11.54 -35.25 -1.91
N ASP A 781 11.43 -34.28 -2.81
CA ASP A 781 10.41 -34.37 -3.84
C ASP A 781 10.67 -35.55 -4.76
N TYR A 782 9.63 -36.03 -5.43
CA TYR A 782 9.75 -37.14 -6.36
C TYR A 782 8.90 -36.91 -7.61
N VAL A 783 9.33 -37.54 -8.70
CA VAL A 783 8.63 -37.54 -9.97
C VAL A 783 7.73 -38.78 -10.02
N THR A 784 6.46 -38.60 -10.33
CA THR A 784 5.53 -39.70 -10.63
C THR A 784 5.24 -39.73 -12.12
N PHE A 785 5.42 -40.89 -12.76
CA PHE A 785 5.10 -41.02 -14.17
C PHE A 785 3.61 -41.19 -14.39
N THR A 786 3.03 -40.31 -15.20
CA THR A 786 1.58 -40.25 -15.46
C THR A 786 1.21 -40.72 -16.85
N GLU A 787 2.20 -41.03 -17.68
CA GLU A 787 1.99 -41.65 -18.98
C GLU A 787 1.64 -43.14 -18.84
N ASP A 788 0.63 -43.58 -19.58
CA ASP A 788 0.37 -45.00 -19.76
C ASP A 788 1.45 -45.64 -20.63
N LEU A 789 1.68 -46.94 -20.44
CA LEU A 789 2.57 -47.68 -21.34
C LEU A 789 1.97 -47.70 -22.75
N LEU A 790 2.82 -47.72 -23.77
CA LEU A 790 2.37 -47.92 -25.15
C LEU A 790 1.56 -49.21 -25.27
N ASP A 791 0.60 -49.23 -26.20
CA ASP A 791 -0.19 -50.43 -26.47
C ASP A 791 0.71 -51.63 -26.79
N SER A 792 0.31 -52.83 -26.37
CA SER A 792 1.06 -54.06 -26.60
C SER A 792 1.43 -54.32 -28.07
N SER A 793 0.66 -53.76 -29.01
CA SER A 793 0.88 -53.86 -30.45
C SER A 793 1.81 -52.78 -31.03
N ASP A 794 2.28 -51.84 -30.21
CA ASP A 794 3.12 -50.73 -30.68
C ASP A 794 4.47 -51.23 -31.26
N PRO A 795 4.89 -50.75 -32.45
CA PRO A 795 6.17 -51.14 -33.06
C PRO A 795 7.40 -50.91 -32.18
N TYR A 796 7.33 -49.97 -31.23
CA TYR A 796 8.40 -49.66 -30.28
C TYR A 796 8.96 -50.91 -29.61
N TRP A 797 8.09 -51.83 -29.18
CA TRP A 797 8.49 -53.04 -28.47
C TRP A 797 9.41 -53.95 -29.30
N GLY A 798 9.33 -53.88 -30.63
CA GLY A 798 10.13 -54.67 -31.57
C GLY A 798 11.41 -53.99 -32.07
N LEU A 799 11.68 -52.74 -31.70
CA LEU A 799 12.85 -52.00 -32.20
C LEU A 799 14.16 -52.62 -31.70
N GLN A 800 15.15 -52.67 -32.60
CA GLN A 800 16.54 -53.00 -32.26
C GLN A 800 17.29 -51.71 -31.92
N GLU A 801 17.78 -51.62 -30.68
CA GLU A 801 18.53 -50.45 -30.21
C GLU A 801 20.02 -50.54 -30.57
N PRO A 802 20.67 -49.41 -30.91
CA PRO A 802 22.13 -49.32 -31.03
C PRO A 802 22.81 -49.81 -29.74
N GLU A 803 23.98 -50.44 -29.86
CA GLU A 803 24.65 -51.11 -28.73
C GLU A 803 24.99 -50.17 -27.56
N GLU A 804 25.30 -48.90 -27.85
CA GLU A 804 25.59 -47.84 -26.88
C GLU A 804 24.33 -47.34 -26.12
N ASP A 805 23.14 -47.78 -26.53
CA ASP A 805 21.85 -47.25 -26.12
C ASP A 805 20.87 -48.33 -25.66
N LYS A 806 21.34 -49.60 -25.58
CA LYS A 806 20.54 -50.77 -25.18
C LYS A 806 20.11 -50.67 -23.73
N CYS A 807 18.83 -50.37 -23.51
CA CYS A 807 18.24 -50.40 -22.18
C CYS A 807 17.60 -51.77 -21.86
N TRP A 808 17.22 -52.57 -22.86
CA TRP A 808 16.63 -53.89 -22.63
C TRP A 808 17.65 -54.92 -22.09
N ASP A 809 17.24 -55.68 -21.08
CA ASP A 809 18.00 -56.84 -20.60
C ASP A 809 18.00 -57.95 -21.69
N PRO A 810 19.15 -58.62 -21.95
CA PRO A 810 19.25 -59.72 -22.90
C PRO A 810 18.23 -60.87 -22.73
N GLN A 811 17.63 -61.00 -21.54
CA GLN A 811 16.58 -61.99 -21.29
C GLN A 811 15.23 -61.65 -21.97
N TYR A 812 14.98 -60.38 -22.32
CA TYR A 812 13.74 -59.93 -22.97
C TYR A 812 13.92 -59.75 -24.48
N GLN A 813 13.86 -60.88 -25.22
CA GLN A 813 14.20 -60.94 -26.64
C GLN A 813 13.03 -60.63 -27.58
N THR A 814 11.78 -60.74 -27.11
CA THR A 814 10.58 -60.51 -27.93
C THR A 814 9.82 -59.26 -27.52
N ALA A 815 9.06 -58.66 -28.45
CA ALA A 815 8.19 -57.52 -28.19
C ALA A 815 7.20 -57.79 -27.04
N GLN A 816 6.59 -58.98 -27.03
CA GLN A 816 5.65 -59.37 -25.96
C GLN A 816 6.32 -59.45 -24.59
N GLN A 817 7.50 -60.07 -24.49
CA GLN A 817 8.24 -60.15 -23.21
C GLN A 817 8.58 -58.76 -22.65
N ARG A 818 8.93 -57.81 -23.53
CA ARG A 818 9.24 -56.42 -23.18
C ARG A 818 8.00 -55.68 -22.67
N PHE A 819 6.87 -55.82 -23.35
CA PHE A 819 5.59 -55.27 -22.88
C PHE A 819 5.17 -55.90 -21.54
N ASP A 820 5.23 -57.23 -21.42
CA ASP A 820 4.78 -57.97 -20.23
C ASP A 820 5.57 -57.55 -18.98
N VAL A 821 6.91 -57.45 -19.07
CA VAL A 821 7.72 -57.01 -17.91
C VAL A 821 7.40 -55.57 -17.51
N CYS A 822 7.17 -54.68 -18.48
CA CYS A 822 6.79 -53.30 -18.19
C CYS A 822 5.41 -53.21 -17.55
N SER A 823 4.42 -53.92 -18.10
CA SER A 823 3.05 -53.95 -17.58
C SER A 823 2.99 -54.55 -16.19
N GLN A 824 3.70 -55.65 -15.94
CA GLN A 824 3.78 -56.28 -14.61
C GLN A 824 4.49 -55.40 -13.58
N THR A 825 5.50 -54.63 -13.99
CA THR A 825 6.28 -53.80 -13.07
C THR A 825 5.58 -52.47 -12.78
N PHE A 826 5.12 -51.76 -13.80
CA PHE A 826 4.63 -50.39 -13.66
C PHE A 826 3.09 -50.28 -13.64
N GLY A 827 2.35 -51.30 -14.10
CA GLY A 827 0.87 -51.26 -14.13
C GLY A 827 0.31 -50.15 -15.03
N ALA A 828 -0.97 -49.80 -14.87
CA ALA A 828 -1.58 -48.65 -15.53
C ALA A 828 -1.27 -47.35 -14.77
N ALA A 829 -1.32 -46.19 -15.43
CA ALA A 829 -1.10 -44.91 -14.76
C ALA A 829 -2.16 -44.64 -13.67
N ALA A 830 -3.41 -45.07 -13.91
CA ALA A 830 -4.53 -44.93 -12.96
C ALA A 830 -4.36 -45.73 -11.66
N ASP A 831 -3.46 -46.72 -11.62
CA ASP A 831 -3.21 -47.52 -10.42
C ASP A 831 -2.33 -46.79 -9.39
N GLU A 832 -1.70 -45.67 -9.77
CA GLU A 832 -0.81 -44.85 -8.92
C GLU A 832 0.28 -45.68 -8.21
N SER A 833 0.82 -46.69 -8.91
CA SER A 833 1.83 -47.58 -8.36
C SER A 833 3.06 -46.82 -7.86
N GLU A 834 3.52 -47.13 -6.64
CA GLU A 834 4.76 -46.56 -6.08
C GLU A 834 6.00 -46.89 -6.92
N LEU A 835 5.92 -47.92 -7.78
CA LEU A 835 6.98 -48.25 -8.73
C LEU A 835 7.11 -47.22 -9.87
N ARG A 836 6.18 -46.27 -9.98
CA ARG A 836 6.25 -45.13 -10.91
C ARG A 836 6.82 -43.86 -10.25
N ASP A 837 7.27 -43.95 -9.00
CA ASP A 837 7.80 -42.83 -8.25
C ASP A 837 9.33 -42.85 -8.18
N TYR A 838 9.95 -41.73 -8.51
CA TYR A 838 11.40 -41.59 -8.59
C TYR A 838 11.85 -40.37 -7.75
N PRO A 839 12.57 -40.57 -6.62
CA PRO A 839 12.99 -39.48 -5.76
C PRO A 839 14.01 -38.59 -6.46
N ILE A 840 13.88 -37.28 -6.29
CA ILE A 840 14.77 -36.27 -6.86
C ILE A 840 16.00 -36.15 -5.97
N LEU A 841 17.13 -36.63 -6.49
CA LEU A 841 18.43 -36.56 -5.83
C LEU A 841 19.03 -35.16 -5.95
N GLU A 842 18.91 -34.56 -7.14
CA GLU A 842 19.38 -33.20 -7.44
C GLU A 842 18.36 -32.50 -8.35
N ALA A 843 18.12 -31.22 -8.11
CA ALA A 843 17.21 -30.40 -8.92
C ALA A 843 17.93 -29.19 -9.53
N PHE A 844 17.69 -28.95 -10.81
CA PHE A 844 18.13 -27.79 -11.57
C PHE A 844 16.93 -27.18 -12.30
N ASP A 845 17.01 -25.92 -12.70
CA ASP A 845 15.85 -25.20 -13.26
C ASP A 845 15.25 -25.86 -14.53
N GLY A 846 16.10 -26.51 -15.34
CA GLY A 846 15.70 -27.25 -16.54
C GLY A 846 15.92 -28.77 -16.50
N LYS A 847 16.39 -29.33 -15.36
CA LYS A 847 16.73 -30.76 -15.25
C LYS A 847 16.54 -31.29 -13.82
N LEU A 848 16.05 -32.52 -13.69
CA LEU A 848 16.06 -33.27 -12.43
C LEU A 848 16.97 -34.51 -12.56
N VAL A 849 17.67 -34.86 -11.49
CA VAL A 849 18.39 -36.14 -11.37
C VAL A 849 17.62 -36.99 -10.37
N VAL A 850 17.15 -38.16 -10.78
CA VAL A 850 16.30 -39.02 -9.95
C VAL A 850 16.92 -40.38 -9.69
N GLY A 851 16.58 -40.94 -8.53
CA GLY A 851 16.97 -42.29 -8.09
C GLY A 851 15.77 -43.24 -8.08
N ARG A 852 15.75 -44.17 -7.12
CA ARG A 852 14.61 -45.05 -6.86
C ARG A 852 14.27 -45.08 -5.38
N PHE A 853 13.03 -45.48 -5.07
CA PHE A 853 12.67 -45.87 -3.71
C PHE A 853 12.96 -47.36 -3.43
N PHE A 854 13.22 -47.67 -2.16
CA PHE A 854 13.27 -49.03 -1.62
C PHE A 854 12.38 -49.12 -0.38
N ARG A 855 11.66 -50.22 -0.20
CA ARG A 855 10.81 -50.43 0.99
C ARG A 855 11.47 -51.44 1.95
N PRO A 856 11.84 -51.02 3.18
CA PRO A 856 12.36 -51.93 4.19
C PRO A 856 11.32 -52.95 4.66
N ALA A 857 11.76 -53.96 5.42
CA ALA A 857 10.87 -54.93 6.06
C ALA A 857 9.93 -54.25 7.07
N PRO A 858 8.70 -54.77 7.30
CA PRO A 858 7.78 -54.21 8.28
C PRO A 858 8.39 -54.06 9.69
N ILE A 859 8.01 -53.00 10.39
CA ILE A 859 8.47 -52.69 11.74
C ILE A 859 7.48 -53.32 12.75
N THR A 860 7.99 -54.03 13.75
CA THR A 860 7.19 -54.55 14.87
C THR A 860 7.20 -53.54 16.02
N LEU A 861 6.02 -53.05 16.39
CA LEU A 861 5.81 -52.12 17.49
C LEU A 861 5.87 -52.84 18.86
N PRO A 862 6.15 -52.12 19.98
CA PRO A 862 6.22 -52.71 21.33
C PRO A 862 4.94 -53.43 21.79
N ASN A 863 3.79 -53.08 21.21
CA ASN A 863 2.51 -53.73 21.46
C ASN A 863 2.28 -55.02 20.64
N GLY A 864 3.28 -55.46 19.87
CA GLY A 864 3.23 -56.68 19.03
C GLY A 864 2.56 -56.50 17.67
N SER A 865 2.05 -55.31 17.34
CA SER A 865 1.52 -55.01 16.00
C SER A 865 2.64 -54.74 15.00
N THR A 866 2.41 -55.01 13.72
CA THR A 866 3.37 -54.72 12.64
C THR A 866 2.84 -53.59 11.77
N ILE A 867 3.71 -52.62 11.48
CA ILE A 867 3.43 -51.51 10.56
C ILE A 867 4.37 -51.59 9.36
N GLN A 868 3.88 -51.22 8.19
CA GLN A 868 4.73 -51.15 6.99
C GLN A 868 5.79 -50.06 7.18
N ALA A 869 7.05 -50.40 6.89
CA ALA A 869 8.11 -49.41 6.92
C ALA A 869 7.90 -48.39 5.78
N PRO A 870 8.15 -47.09 6.03
CA PRO A 870 8.11 -46.10 4.97
C PRO A 870 9.17 -46.39 3.90
N ARG A 871 8.85 -46.07 2.65
CA ARG A 871 9.83 -46.13 1.55
C ARG A 871 11.00 -45.18 1.82
N GLN A 872 12.19 -45.59 1.41
CA GLN A 872 13.43 -44.85 1.58
C GLN A 872 14.09 -44.56 0.23
N ILE A 873 14.72 -43.40 0.10
CA ILE A 873 15.46 -42.95 -1.06
C ILE A 873 16.75 -43.78 -1.18
N VAL A 874 16.98 -44.31 -2.37
CA VAL A 874 18.28 -44.85 -2.78
C VAL A 874 18.95 -43.79 -3.65
N GLY A 875 20.08 -43.27 -3.15
CA GLY A 875 20.93 -42.34 -3.89
C GLY A 875 21.55 -42.98 -5.14
N ARG A 876 22.56 -42.34 -5.72
CA ARG A 876 23.32 -42.92 -6.84
C ARG A 876 24.02 -44.19 -6.38
N ASP A 877 23.54 -45.34 -6.85
CA ASP A 877 24.01 -46.65 -6.41
C ASP A 877 23.90 -47.69 -7.54
N PRO A 878 24.87 -48.61 -7.69
CA PRO A 878 24.82 -49.68 -8.69
C PRO A 878 23.57 -50.57 -8.61
N SER A 879 22.93 -50.68 -7.44
CA SER A 879 21.67 -51.42 -7.27
C SER A 879 20.48 -50.79 -7.99
N ASN A 880 20.58 -49.53 -8.42
CA ASN A 880 19.53 -48.85 -9.20
C ASN A 880 19.48 -49.32 -10.65
N VAL A 881 20.61 -49.82 -11.18
CA VAL A 881 20.80 -50.08 -12.60
C VAL A 881 19.71 -50.96 -13.21
N PRO A 882 19.33 -52.13 -12.66
CA PRO A 882 18.30 -52.96 -13.29
C PRO A 882 16.95 -52.25 -13.40
N PHE A 883 16.59 -51.46 -12.39
CA PHE A 883 15.29 -50.80 -12.29
C PHE A 883 15.22 -49.55 -13.17
N LEU A 884 16.19 -48.64 -13.06
CA LEU A 884 16.20 -47.39 -13.83
C LEU A 884 16.42 -47.64 -15.33
N LYS A 885 17.18 -48.68 -15.67
CA LYS A 885 17.35 -49.12 -17.05
C LYS A 885 16.04 -49.63 -17.65
N LEU A 886 15.30 -50.45 -16.90
CA LEU A 886 13.97 -50.92 -17.29
C LEU A 886 12.97 -49.76 -17.44
N ALA A 887 12.95 -48.81 -16.49
CA ALA A 887 12.11 -47.63 -16.55
C ALA A 887 12.31 -46.82 -17.84
N ARG A 888 13.57 -46.48 -18.19
CA ARG A 888 13.88 -45.75 -19.43
C ARG A 888 13.33 -46.45 -20.67
N CYS A 889 13.36 -47.79 -20.70
CA CYS A 889 12.78 -48.56 -21.80
C CYS A 889 11.26 -48.56 -21.81
N CYS A 890 10.63 -48.83 -20.67
CA CYS A 890 9.18 -49.00 -20.59
C CYS A 890 8.44 -47.72 -21.00
N PHE A 891 9.06 -46.56 -20.75
CA PHE A 891 8.55 -45.26 -21.11
C PHE A 891 9.30 -44.67 -22.31
N HIS A 892 9.74 -45.48 -23.27
CA HIS A 892 10.23 -45.01 -24.59
C HIS A 892 11.13 -43.77 -24.56
N ARG A 893 12.03 -43.69 -23.55
CA ARG A 893 12.99 -42.60 -23.31
C ARG A 893 12.37 -41.21 -23.03
N GLN A 894 11.06 -41.11 -22.85
CA GLN A 894 10.36 -39.89 -22.50
C GLN A 894 9.13 -40.20 -21.65
N ALA A 895 8.89 -39.46 -20.59
CA ALA A 895 7.72 -39.69 -19.75
C ALA A 895 7.01 -38.38 -19.44
N ARG A 896 5.67 -38.39 -19.50
CA ARG A 896 4.85 -37.39 -18.79
C ARG A 896 4.91 -37.63 -17.30
N PHE A 897 4.90 -36.53 -16.55
CA PHE A 897 5.11 -36.61 -15.11
C PHE A 897 4.38 -35.53 -14.32
N HIS A 898 4.22 -35.79 -13.03
CA HIS A 898 4.01 -34.76 -12.01
C HIS A 898 5.19 -34.78 -11.03
N VAL A 899 5.42 -33.66 -10.35
CA VAL A 899 6.31 -33.60 -9.19
C VAL A 899 5.44 -33.60 -7.94
N ARG A 900 5.84 -34.36 -6.92
CA ARG A 900 5.11 -34.51 -5.66
C ARG A 900 6.04 -34.31 -4.48
N THR A 901 5.49 -33.83 -3.37
CA THR A 901 6.27 -33.72 -2.12
C THR A 901 6.49 -35.11 -1.51
N GLY A 902 7.69 -35.43 -1.04
CA GLY A 902 7.98 -36.74 -0.40
C GLY A 902 7.92 -36.70 1.11
N GLY A 903 7.15 -37.61 1.72
CA GLY A 903 7.08 -37.78 3.18
C GLY A 903 6.50 -36.60 3.96
N ILE A 904 5.95 -35.59 3.29
CA ILE A 904 5.52 -34.32 3.89
C ILE A 904 4.19 -33.85 3.30
N TRP A 905 3.48 -32.97 4.00
CA TRP A 905 2.26 -32.34 3.51
C TRP A 905 2.57 -31.10 2.66
N SER A 906 1.78 -30.87 1.62
CA SER A 906 1.81 -29.66 0.79
C SER A 906 0.51 -28.85 0.97
N ALA A 907 0.62 -27.60 1.38
CA ALA A 907 -0.46 -26.61 1.39
C ALA A 907 -0.51 -25.88 0.04
N VAL A 908 -1.64 -25.99 -0.65
CA VAL A 908 -1.91 -25.29 -1.91
C VAL A 908 -3.20 -24.50 -1.76
N ALA A 909 -3.15 -23.20 -2.10
CA ALA A 909 -4.35 -22.40 -2.24
C ALA A 909 -4.99 -22.65 -3.61
N THR A 910 -6.23 -23.14 -3.61
CA THR A 910 -6.95 -23.59 -4.80
C THR A 910 -7.94 -22.55 -5.36
N GLY A 911 -8.07 -21.40 -4.69
CA GLY A 911 -8.98 -20.30 -5.07
C GLY A 911 -10.38 -20.44 -4.47
N THR A 912 -11.21 -19.42 -4.64
CA THR A 912 -12.63 -19.46 -4.23
C THR A 912 -13.53 -19.40 -5.47
N THR A 913 -14.85 -19.47 -5.27
CA THR A 913 -15.86 -19.23 -6.31
C THR A 913 -15.78 -17.77 -6.80
N GLY A 914 -14.80 -17.42 -7.62
CA GLY A 914 -14.59 -16.04 -8.10
C GLY A 914 -13.20 -15.70 -8.63
N GLY A 915 -12.18 -16.54 -8.43
CA GLY A 915 -10.83 -16.28 -8.96
C GLY A 915 -9.80 -17.36 -8.57
N PRO A 916 -8.62 -17.36 -9.21
CA PRO A 916 -7.54 -18.28 -8.88
C PRO A 916 -7.00 -18.02 -7.47
N GLY A 917 -6.58 -19.09 -6.77
CA GLY A 917 -5.85 -18.95 -5.50
C GLY A 917 -4.42 -18.51 -5.71
N ILE A 918 -3.72 -18.15 -4.63
CA ILE A 918 -2.28 -17.82 -4.66
C ILE A 918 -1.39 -19.03 -5.01
N GLY A 919 -1.95 -20.24 -5.12
CA GLY A 919 -1.24 -21.44 -5.51
C GLY A 919 -0.37 -22.04 -4.42
N PHE A 920 0.74 -22.67 -4.83
CA PHE A 920 1.72 -23.29 -3.94
C PHE A 920 2.80 -22.29 -3.55
N LEU A 921 2.84 -21.92 -2.27
CA LEU A 921 3.85 -21.00 -1.75
C LEU A 921 5.19 -21.73 -1.61
N ASN A 922 6.23 -21.18 -2.23
CA ASN A 922 7.58 -21.72 -2.18
C ASN A 922 8.62 -20.59 -2.26
N HIS A 923 9.83 -20.88 -1.79
CA HIS A 923 10.96 -19.97 -1.78
C HIS A 923 12.18 -20.60 -2.44
N MET A 924 11.98 -21.42 -3.48
CA MET A 924 13.08 -22.02 -4.23
C MET A 924 13.44 -21.12 -5.40
N THR A 925 14.73 -20.93 -5.64
CA THR A 925 15.26 -20.14 -6.75
C THR A 925 16.41 -20.87 -7.42
N ALA A 926 16.73 -20.49 -8.66
CA ALA A 926 17.86 -21.03 -9.39
C ALA A 926 19.14 -20.30 -8.97
N ALA A 927 20.13 -21.05 -8.48
CA ALA A 927 21.48 -20.54 -8.26
C ALA A 927 22.18 -20.24 -9.59
N SER A 928 23.39 -19.67 -9.53
CA SER A 928 24.17 -19.31 -10.73
C SER A 928 24.55 -20.52 -11.61
N ASP A 929 24.63 -21.71 -11.02
CA ASP A 929 24.81 -23.01 -11.71
C ASP A 929 23.48 -23.67 -12.11
N SER A 930 22.37 -22.94 -12.01
CA SER A 930 20.99 -23.38 -12.23
C SER A 930 20.47 -24.42 -11.23
N ARG A 931 21.19 -24.76 -10.15
CA ARG A 931 20.69 -25.66 -9.12
C ARG A 931 19.58 -25.00 -8.30
N CYS A 932 18.57 -25.77 -7.91
CA CYS A 932 17.51 -25.26 -7.05
C CYS A 932 18.00 -25.15 -5.60
N VAL A 933 17.92 -23.95 -5.05
CA VAL A 933 18.31 -23.62 -3.67
C VAL A 933 17.24 -22.75 -3.02
N SER A 934 17.17 -22.74 -1.69
CA SER A 934 16.34 -21.77 -0.97
C SER A 934 16.81 -20.34 -1.29
N SER A 935 15.85 -19.46 -1.54
CA SER A 935 16.07 -18.04 -1.77
C SER A 935 16.66 -17.39 -0.52
N CYS A 936 17.61 -16.48 -0.72
CA CYS A 936 18.13 -15.63 0.34
C CYS A 936 17.37 -14.28 0.44
N ASP A 937 16.35 -14.05 -0.39
CA ASP A 937 15.46 -12.90 -0.22
C ASP A 937 14.60 -13.12 1.03
N SER A 938 14.77 -12.26 2.04
CA SER A 938 14.01 -12.37 3.29
C SER A 938 12.51 -12.33 3.05
N ARG A 939 12.04 -11.58 2.03
CA ARG A 939 10.61 -11.49 1.66
C ARG A 939 10.03 -12.85 1.31
N GLU A 940 10.83 -13.76 0.76
CA GLU A 940 10.37 -15.08 0.35
C GLU A 940 10.41 -16.10 1.49
N SER A 941 11.01 -15.78 2.64
CA SER A 941 11.22 -16.72 3.75
C SER A 941 9.94 -17.38 4.28
N LEU A 942 8.80 -16.67 4.23
CA LEU A 942 7.50 -17.20 4.63
C LEU A 942 6.68 -17.77 3.47
N LEU A 943 7.18 -17.75 2.23
CA LEU A 943 6.58 -18.47 1.12
C LEU A 943 6.86 -19.97 1.29
N ASN A 944 6.19 -20.59 2.26
CA ASN A 944 6.34 -21.98 2.61
C ASN A 944 4.98 -22.69 2.59
N GLY A 945 4.85 -23.64 1.68
CA GLY A 945 3.69 -24.51 1.55
C GLY A 945 3.94 -25.93 2.08
N ARG A 946 4.97 -26.18 2.90
CA ARG A 946 5.34 -27.54 3.33
C ARG A 946 5.16 -27.73 4.84
N LEU A 947 4.41 -28.76 5.24
CA LEU A 947 4.15 -29.08 6.66
C LEU A 947 4.68 -30.46 7.05
N PRO A 948 5.54 -30.56 8.08
CA PRO A 948 6.03 -31.84 8.56
C PRO A 948 4.90 -32.71 9.12
N ALA A 949 5.05 -34.02 8.98
CA ALA A 949 4.20 -34.99 9.65
C ALA A 949 4.73 -35.21 11.08
N VAL A 950 4.07 -34.64 12.09
CA VAL A 950 4.55 -34.66 13.48
C VAL A 950 4.15 -35.97 14.16
N PRO A 951 5.08 -36.77 14.71
CA PRO A 951 4.73 -37.98 15.47
C PRO A 951 3.81 -37.68 16.65
N PHE A 952 2.88 -38.60 16.95
CA PHE A 952 1.92 -38.41 18.03
C PHE A 952 2.58 -38.35 19.43
N ASP A 953 3.68 -39.08 19.61
CA ASP A 953 4.48 -39.20 20.83
C ASP A 953 5.61 -38.17 20.94
N ALA A 954 5.68 -37.21 20.01
CA ALA A 954 6.74 -36.19 19.97
C ALA A 954 6.74 -35.23 21.18
N PHE A 955 5.73 -35.29 22.06
CA PHE A 955 5.55 -34.37 23.17
C PHE A 955 5.41 -35.11 24.52
N PRO A 956 6.11 -34.69 25.59
CA PRO A 956 5.79 -35.15 26.92
C PRO A 956 4.40 -34.60 27.29
N ALA A 957 3.44 -35.48 27.52
CA ALA A 957 2.18 -35.07 28.13
C ALA A 957 2.49 -34.40 29.48
N PRO A 958 2.12 -33.13 29.73
CA PRO A 958 2.13 -32.62 31.09
C PRO A 958 1.21 -33.51 31.92
N ALA A 959 1.61 -33.88 33.13
CA ALA A 959 0.74 -34.61 34.05
C ALA A 959 -0.53 -33.78 34.32
N GLY A 960 -1.60 -34.03 33.54
CA GLY A 960 -2.89 -33.35 33.64
C GLY A 960 -3.11 -32.09 32.77
N GLY A 961 -2.33 -31.83 31.71
CA GLY A 961 -2.47 -30.62 30.86
C GLY A 961 -2.83 -30.89 29.38
N ASN A 962 -3.42 -29.89 28.71
CA ASN A 962 -3.69 -29.83 27.26
C ASN A 962 -2.40 -30.10 26.45
N PRO A 963 -2.46 -30.74 25.26
CA PRO A 963 -1.27 -31.01 24.45
C PRO A 963 -0.49 -29.71 24.21
N THR A 964 0.83 -29.79 24.44
CA THR A 964 1.77 -28.68 24.37
C THR A 964 1.65 -27.93 23.06
N VAL A 965 1.46 -26.62 23.15
CA VAL A 965 1.39 -25.70 22.02
C VAL A 965 2.72 -25.75 21.25
N ILE A 966 2.71 -26.22 20.00
CA ILE A 966 3.86 -26.09 19.11
C ILE A 966 3.97 -24.62 18.72
N SER A 967 5.10 -23.99 19.05
CA SER A 967 5.37 -22.61 18.60
C SER A 967 5.24 -22.54 17.08
N ARG A 968 4.62 -21.46 16.58
CA ARG A 968 4.52 -21.18 15.13
C ARG A 968 5.88 -21.06 14.43
N ASP A 969 6.94 -20.83 15.19
CA ASP A 969 8.33 -20.71 14.70
C ASP A 969 9.14 -22.01 14.86
N SER A 970 8.51 -23.08 15.35
CA SER A 970 9.14 -24.40 15.41
C SER A 970 9.28 -25.01 14.02
N ALA A 971 10.36 -25.76 13.79
CA ALA A 971 10.52 -26.60 12.60
C ALA A 971 9.42 -27.69 12.46
N LEU A 972 8.62 -27.92 13.52
CA LEU A 972 7.46 -28.82 13.51
C LEU A 972 6.17 -28.14 13.01
N ALA A 973 6.21 -26.84 12.72
CA ALA A 973 5.10 -26.09 12.15
C ALA A 973 5.50 -25.54 10.78
N MET A 974 4.52 -25.49 9.87
CA MET A 974 4.61 -24.59 8.71
C MET A 974 4.14 -23.22 9.14
N ARG A 975 4.83 -22.18 8.69
CA ARG A 975 4.41 -20.78 8.81
C ARG A 975 4.39 -20.17 7.41
N ASN A 976 3.28 -19.53 7.07
CA ASN A 976 3.16 -18.66 5.89
C ASN A 976 2.53 -17.31 6.30
N PRO A 977 2.36 -16.34 5.38
CA PRO A 977 1.81 -15.02 5.70
C PRO A 977 0.38 -15.03 6.26
N MET A 978 -0.39 -16.11 6.03
CA MET A 978 -1.80 -16.20 6.42
C MET A 978 -2.01 -17.01 7.70
N PHE A 979 -1.29 -18.11 7.87
CA PHE A 979 -1.44 -18.98 9.02
C PHE A 979 -0.18 -19.80 9.31
N SER A 980 -0.14 -20.34 10.51
CA SER A 980 0.74 -21.43 10.88
C SER A 980 -0.07 -22.69 11.11
N ALA A 981 0.49 -23.84 10.77
CA ALA A 981 -0.18 -25.12 10.95
C ALA A 981 0.79 -26.25 11.23
N ASN A 982 0.33 -27.23 12.00
CA ASN A 982 1.00 -28.50 12.19
C ASN A 982 -0.03 -29.64 12.08
N ILE A 983 0.43 -30.78 11.58
CA ILE A 983 -0.39 -31.98 11.47
C ILE A 983 0.23 -33.08 12.32
N ILE A 984 -0.53 -33.52 13.32
CA ILE A 984 -0.16 -34.63 14.19
C ILE A 984 -0.62 -35.93 13.54
N ASN A 985 0.30 -36.88 13.44
CA ASN A 985 0.05 -38.20 12.91
C ASN A 985 -0.99 -38.97 13.76
N PRO A 986 -1.66 -39.97 13.15
CA PRO A 986 -2.53 -40.91 13.87
C PRO A 986 -1.88 -41.51 15.13
N THR A 987 -2.69 -41.74 16.17
CA THR A 987 -2.26 -42.39 17.42
C THR A 987 -1.80 -43.84 17.20
N SER A 988 -2.22 -44.47 16.10
CA SER A 988 -1.74 -45.77 15.64
C SER A 988 -0.26 -45.78 15.21
N GLY A 989 0.40 -44.62 15.11
CA GLY A 989 1.79 -44.51 14.67
C GLY A 989 2.00 -44.74 13.17
N THR A 990 0.93 -44.85 12.39
CA THR A 990 0.98 -45.03 10.94
C THR A 990 1.07 -43.68 10.24
N LEU A 991 1.95 -43.55 9.24
CA LEU A 991 1.97 -42.38 8.37
C LEU A 991 0.64 -42.23 7.61
N PRO A 992 0.22 -40.99 7.29
CA PRO A 992 -0.93 -40.76 6.44
C PRO A 992 -0.78 -41.46 5.08
N VAL A 993 -1.89 -41.87 4.48
CA VAL A 993 -1.89 -42.40 3.11
C VAL A 993 -1.69 -41.23 2.15
N ARG A 994 -0.96 -41.44 1.03
CA ARG A 994 -0.88 -40.47 -0.07
C ARG A 994 -2.27 -39.97 -0.46
N ASP A 995 -2.38 -38.68 -0.78
CA ASP A 995 -3.65 -38.01 -1.14
C ASP A 995 -4.67 -37.96 0.01
N THR A 996 -4.22 -38.17 1.25
CA THR A 996 -4.97 -37.68 2.41
C THR A 996 -4.91 -36.16 2.38
N VAL A 997 -6.06 -35.51 2.42
CA VAL A 997 -6.20 -34.07 2.25
C VAL A 997 -7.09 -33.46 3.31
N PHE A 998 -6.65 -32.34 3.89
CA PHE A 998 -7.51 -31.41 4.59
C PHE A 998 -7.96 -30.31 3.64
N LYS A 999 -9.27 -30.14 3.48
CA LYS A 999 -9.87 -29.05 2.70
C LYS A 999 -10.58 -28.08 3.66
N PHE A 1000 -10.27 -26.79 3.53
CA PHE A 1000 -10.96 -25.72 4.26
C PHE A 1000 -10.94 -24.43 3.46
N SER A 1001 -11.79 -23.47 3.81
CA SER A 1001 -11.75 -22.11 3.26
C SER A 1001 -11.58 -21.10 4.37
N THR A 1002 -10.77 -20.07 4.12
CA THR A 1002 -10.47 -18.96 5.02
C THR A 1002 -11.13 -17.70 4.52
N ALA A 1003 -11.55 -16.82 5.43
CA ALA A 1003 -11.97 -15.46 5.11
C ALA A 1003 -11.01 -14.46 5.76
N GLY A 1004 -10.55 -13.47 5.01
CA GLY A 1004 -9.59 -12.46 5.48
C GLY A 1004 -10.22 -11.26 6.19
N GLN A 1005 -11.43 -10.86 5.77
CA GLN A 1005 -12.24 -9.78 6.37
C GLN A 1005 -11.62 -8.37 6.44
N PHE A 1006 -10.37 -8.18 6.02
CA PHE A 1006 -9.79 -6.84 5.85
C PHE A 1006 -10.37 -6.14 4.62
N SER A 1007 -10.78 -4.89 4.78
CA SER A 1007 -11.20 -4.01 3.71
C SER A 1007 -10.55 -2.64 3.90
N PRO A 1008 -9.86 -2.08 2.89
CA PRO A 1008 -9.33 -0.73 3.00
C PRO A 1008 -10.46 0.29 3.11
N LEU A 1009 -10.24 1.36 3.86
CA LEU A 1009 -11.11 2.53 3.90
C LEU A 1009 -10.94 3.30 2.59
N PHE A 1010 -12.02 3.34 1.80
CA PHE A 1010 -12.04 4.09 0.56
C PHE A 1010 -13.35 4.85 0.37
N ILE A 1011 -13.27 5.94 -0.37
CA ILE A 1011 -14.42 6.70 -0.88
C ILE A 1011 -14.54 6.43 -2.38
N ASN A 1012 -15.72 6.09 -2.86
CA ASN A 1012 -15.97 5.91 -4.30
C ASN A 1012 -16.66 7.16 -4.88
N ILE A 1013 -15.90 8.00 -5.57
CA ILE A 1013 -16.43 9.21 -6.21
C ILE A 1013 -17.26 8.89 -7.45
N GLY A 1014 -17.05 7.73 -8.09
CA GLY A 1014 -17.86 7.25 -9.21
C GLY A 1014 -19.22 6.65 -8.81
N SER A 1015 -19.59 6.65 -7.53
CA SER A 1015 -20.87 6.07 -7.07
C SER A 1015 -22.11 6.80 -7.62
N THR A 1016 -21.97 8.06 -8.03
CA THR A 1016 -23.07 8.92 -8.48
C THR A 1016 -23.05 9.22 -9.99
N THR A 1017 -22.04 8.76 -10.74
CA THR A 1017 -21.90 9.04 -12.18
C THR A 1017 -21.38 7.84 -12.98
N THR A 1018 -21.51 7.91 -14.31
CA THR A 1018 -21.07 6.85 -15.24
C THR A 1018 -19.68 7.09 -15.84
N SER A 1019 -19.08 8.27 -15.61
CA SER A 1019 -17.76 8.63 -16.14
C SER A 1019 -16.99 9.41 -15.08
N ILE A 1020 -15.76 8.96 -14.85
CA ILE A 1020 -14.80 9.50 -13.90
C ILE A 1020 -13.42 9.56 -14.58
N ASN A 1021 -12.67 10.61 -14.31
CA ASN A 1021 -11.31 10.83 -14.77
C ASN A 1021 -10.57 11.76 -13.78
N PRO A 1022 -10.27 11.30 -12.55
CA PRO A 1022 -9.67 12.13 -11.52
C PRO A 1022 -8.30 12.67 -11.97
N GLN A 1023 -8.03 13.96 -11.73
CA GLN A 1023 -6.82 14.65 -12.20
C GLN A 1023 -5.92 15.14 -11.06
N SER A 1024 -6.51 15.62 -9.97
CA SER A 1024 -5.76 16.07 -8.80
C SER A 1024 -6.59 15.97 -7.53
N ILE A 1025 -5.91 15.98 -6.40
CA ILE A 1025 -6.51 16.01 -5.06
C ILE A 1025 -5.80 17.03 -4.19
N ARG A 1026 -6.54 17.73 -3.33
CA ARG A 1026 -5.99 18.70 -2.39
C ARG A 1026 -6.74 18.67 -1.06
N TYR A 1027 -6.00 18.79 0.05
CA TYR A 1027 -6.60 19.00 1.37
C TYR A 1027 -6.91 20.49 1.60
N ILE A 1028 -8.11 20.76 2.08
CA ILE A 1028 -8.60 22.09 2.46
C ILE A 1028 -8.72 22.12 3.98
N GLU A 1029 -7.62 22.52 4.63
CA GLU A 1029 -7.48 22.50 6.09
C GLU A 1029 -8.63 23.21 6.84
N PRO A 1030 -9.08 24.42 6.46
CA PRO A 1030 -10.16 25.07 7.19
C PRO A 1030 -11.50 24.35 7.09
N LEU A 1031 -11.70 23.51 6.07
CA LEU A 1031 -12.93 22.71 5.94
C LEU A 1031 -12.80 21.31 6.55
N GLY A 1032 -11.58 20.83 6.82
CA GLY A 1032 -11.36 19.40 7.11
C GLY A 1032 -11.74 18.49 5.94
N GLN A 1033 -11.67 18.98 4.70
CA GLN A 1033 -12.17 18.27 3.51
C GLN A 1033 -11.07 18.03 2.47
N LEU A 1034 -11.19 16.95 1.70
CA LEU A 1034 -10.42 16.72 0.49
C LEU A 1034 -11.23 17.15 -0.74
N ALA A 1035 -10.60 17.91 -1.62
CA ALA A 1035 -11.15 18.28 -2.90
C ALA A 1035 -10.49 17.45 -4.01
N VAL A 1036 -11.31 16.71 -4.77
CA VAL A 1036 -10.88 15.92 -5.92
C VAL A 1036 -11.39 16.59 -7.19
N VAL A 1037 -10.47 16.93 -8.09
CA VAL A 1037 -10.80 17.48 -9.42
C VAL A 1037 -10.95 16.32 -10.40
N ASP A 1038 -12.07 16.28 -11.09
CA ASP A 1038 -12.39 15.26 -12.09
C ASP A 1038 -12.57 15.91 -13.47
N ALA A 1039 -11.78 15.48 -14.46
CA ALA A 1039 -11.88 15.98 -15.83
C ALA A 1039 -13.10 15.45 -16.59
N ALA A 1040 -13.82 14.46 -16.04
CA ALA A 1040 -15.09 13.97 -16.57
C ALA A 1040 -16.25 14.88 -16.13
N SER A 1041 -17.46 14.33 -16.01
CA SER A 1041 -18.67 15.12 -15.77
C SER A 1041 -18.80 15.66 -14.33
N GLN A 1042 -17.96 15.27 -13.38
CA GLN A 1042 -18.13 15.67 -11.97
C GLN A 1042 -17.46 16.99 -11.59
N GLY A 1043 -16.50 17.49 -12.36
CA GLY A 1043 -15.82 18.77 -12.11
C GLY A 1043 -15.01 18.80 -10.82
N LEU A 1044 -15.68 19.04 -9.69
CA LEU A 1044 -15.10 19.11 -8.35
C LEU A 1044 -15.96 18.31 -7.35
N VAL A 1045 -15.31 17.41 -6.60
CA VAL A 1045 -15.93 16.61 -5.53
C VAL A 1045 -15.26 16.91 -4.20
N LEU A 1046 -16.06 17.12 -3.15
CA LEU A 1046 -15.57 17.32 -1.79
C LEU A 1046 -15.84 16.07 -0.95
N ILE A 1047 -14.82 15.63 -0.21
CA ILE A 1047 -14.88 14.51 0.74
C ILE A 1047 -14.70 15.08 2.14
N ASP A 1048 -15.70 14.87 2.99
CA ASP A 1048 -15.70 15.21 4.41
C ASP A 1048 -14.91 14.18 5.20
N LEU A 1049 -13.87 14.60 5.92
CA LEU A 1049 -13.05 13.72 6.75
C LEU A 1049 -13.66 13.45 8.14
N ASP A 1050 -14.67 14.22 8.55
CA ASP A 1050 -15.37 13.96 9.82
C ASP A 1050 -16.10 12.61 9.78
N ASN A 1051 -16.64 12.28 8.61
CA ASN A 1051 -17.41 11.05 8.36
C ASN A 1051 -16.85 10.16 7.25
N VAL A 1052 -15.83 10.62 6.52
CA VAL A 1052 -15.22 9.95 5.36
C VAL A 1052 -16.27 9.63 4.28
N THR A 1053 -17.00 10.67 3.89
CA THR A 1053 -18.09 10.59 2.90
C THR A 1053 -18.04 11.77 1.93
N ILE A 1054 -18.80 11.72 0.85
CA ILE A 1054 -18.95 12.87 -0.06
C ILE A 1054 -19.74 13.96 0.66
N ALA A 1055 -19.14 15.15 0.83
CA ALA A 1055 -19.66 16.24 1.67
C ALA A 1055 -20.91 16.91 1.08
N HIS A 1056 -20.92 17.10 -0.25
CA HIS A 1056 -21.97 17.81 -0.99
C HIS A 1056 -22.21 17.13 -2.35
N ALA A 1057 -23.31 17.48 -3.03
CA ALA A 1057 -23.46 17.11 -4.43
C ALA A 1057 -22.24 17.63 -5.23
N PRO A 1058 -21.71 16.85 -6.21
CA PRO A 1058 -20.62 17.30 -7.06
C PRO A 1058 -20.95 18.64 -7.73
N TYR A 1059 -19.94 19.47 -7.96
CA TYR A 1059 -20.12 20.73 -8.68
C TYR A 1059 -20.06 20.48 -10.19
N PHE A 1060 -21.19 20.63 -10.88
CA PHE A 1060 -21.35 20.35 -12.31
C PHE A 1060 -21.18 21.58 -13.19
#